data_AF-A0A6P1TUA5-F1
#
_entry.id   AF-A0A6P1TUA5-F1
#
_cell.length_a   1.000
_cell.length_b   1.000
_cell.length_c   1.000
_cell.angle_alpha   90.00
_cell.angle_beta   90.00
_cell.angle_gamma   90.00
#
_symmetry.space_group_name_H-M   'P 1'
#
loop_
_entity.id
_entity.type
_entity.pdbx_description
1 polymer ?
#
loop_
_entity_poly.entity_id
_entity_poly.type
_entity_poly.pdbx_seq_one_letter_code
_entity_poly.pdbx_strand_id
1 'polypeptide(L)'
;MPVSILLPSDDTFIATGYPTTVFGSYPFLYIGVYIAPGDNYRTLIKFDLSAIPQGSIITEALLNLYIFRKDVPGPEIISINLNQSDFNQNTVTYSTAPAITPTGITATVTDADLNSFISIDITQLAEQWHTNPAANNGITITGPENTYSLIGSYSTNFSDSSLYPFLQVTYQDSCNCTSDMINVVTQSGDYTINESNTLLLNQRILGTFSVENTGFTNGLAVLQILNGSNIWVDEKSEEVSPGQTKVLSTTASRLDERISIVGIIDPIISGVVGSTLDANGNLFNPNNAALTFSSDNPDFPVDPNSGIITINNSGSAVITVTTKNIDGPGISFTVIAIGSNSVYNQTQSTFYTTIQQAINAANPGDVIQVGPGNYPENVTIDRRITLNGSGSGAGGTRINPAAGVGISISNGGLNTSERLVISDLQVTGATQGISTIGSNQPSFITLSNVALLNNLNNGFNINISPAFPVMNDLIVTGSNFSNNAIAGFRVPTYAQVSNVTIQNSMFNGNTNGILVFSGTAIFNNININNSQFNNNTSKGMYYEALNNAFLTNNTINNSGTNGSFAAGIDINLKNGNYQNVNLINNTVTNSGNGDPVNGAAAVIKGRNDGTNNGTLTDVTVSGGTYSNAPVGIRFGETGRNNSYPTDTIVTGATIANNGIGLQNVTTVVITQSNNTFINNGVNIAGSFN
;
A
#
# COMPACT_ATOMS: atom_id res chain seq x y z
N MET A 1 -4.93 -12.60 39.21
CA MET A 1 -3.57 -12.24 39.65
C MET A 1 -3.10 -13.33 40.60
N PRO A 2 -1.93 -13.94 40.37
CA PRO A 2 -1.34 -14.91 41.30
C PRO A 2 -1.29 -14.40 42.74
N VAL A 3 -1.45 -15.31 43.70
CA VAL A 3 -1.34 -15.06 45.14
C VAL A 3 -0.30 -16.02 45.72
N SER A 4 0.70 -15.48 46.40
CA SER A 4 1.72 -16.25 47.13
C SER A 4 1.56 -16.05 48.63
N ILE A 5 1.62 -17.14 49.39
CA ILE A 5 1.65 -17.13 50.86
C ILE A 5 3.09 -17.37 51.31
N LEU A 6 3.69 -16.39 51.97
CA LEU A 6 5.06 -16.43 52.44
C LEU A 6 5.07 -16.56 53.97
N LEU A 7 5.74 -17.58 54.48
CA LEU A 7 6.05 -17.69 55.90
C LEU A 7 7.26 -16.79 56.22
N PRO A 8 7.40 -16.28 57.46
CA PRO A 8 8.57 -15.54 57.86
C PRO A 8 9.84 -16.35 57.71
N SER A 9 10.91 -15.71 57.23
CA SER A 9 12.26 -16.26 57.32
C SER A 9 12.79 -16.18 58.75
N ASP A 10 12.42 -15.10 59.44
CA ASP A 10 12.76 -14.85 60.83
C ASP A 10 11.57 -14.19 61.54
N ASP A 11 11.16 -14.72 62.69
CA ASP A 11 10.20 -14.10 63.59
C ASP A 11 10.52 -14.30 65.08
N THR A 12 10.50 -13.22 65.84
CA THR A 12 10.75 -13.26 67.29
C THR A 12 10.20 -12.01 67.98
N PHE A 13 10.34 -11.92 69.29
CA PHE A 13 10.11 -10.68 70.03
C PHE A 13 11.32 -10.33 70.89
N ILE A 14 11.44 -9.05 71.22
CA ILE A 14 12.39 -8.53 72.20
C ILE A 14 11.63 -7.88 73.35
N ALA A 15 12.22 -7.93 74.54
CA ALA A 15 11.61 -7.37 75.75
C ALA A 15 12.64 -6.53 76.51
N THR A 16 12.28 -5.30 76.88
CA THR A 16 13.14 -4.39 77.68
C THR A 16 13.56 -5.02 79.01
N GLY A 17 12.65 -5.75 79.68
CA GLY A 17 12.90 -6.43 80.95
C GLY A 17 13.90 -7.57 80.86
N TYR A 18 14.21 -8.04 79.65
CA TYR A 18 15.12 -9.14 79.37
C TYR A 18 16.15 -8.75 78.31
N PRO A 19 17.02 -7.76 78.61
CA PRO A 19 17.73 -7.02 77.57
C PRO A 19 18.74 -7.85 76.78
N THR A 20 19.18 -8.99 77.32
CA THR A 20 20.17 -9.90 76.72
C THR A 20 19.59 -11.27 76.36
N THR A 21 18.29 -11.48 76.52
CA THR A 21 17.65 -12.77 76.23
C THR A 21 17.28 -12.86 74.76
N VAL A 22 17.54 -14.02 74.16
CA VAL A 22 17.11 -14.38 72.80
C VAL A 22 15.80 -15.16 72.89
N PHE A 23 14.78 -14.74 72.16
CA PHE A 23 13.46 -15.38 72.14
C PHE A 23 13.13 -16.09 70.82
N GLY A 24 14.11 -16.26 69.91
CA GLY A 24 13.88 -16.83 68.57
C GLY A 24 13.30 -18.24 68.48
N SER A 25 13.29 -19.00 69.58
CA SER A 25 12.67 -20.33 69.68
C SER A 25 11.36 -20.34 70.46
N TYR A 26 10.88 -19.17 70.91
CA TYR A 26 9.64 -19.09 71.68
C TYR A 26 8.44 -19.16 70.73
N PRO A 27 7.36 -19.86 71.08
CA PRO A 27 6.21 -20.04 70.21
C PRO A 27 5.32 -18.80 70.07
N PHE A 28 5.63 -17.70 70.76
CA PHE A 28 4.78 -16.50 70.85
C PHE A 28 5.56 -15.24 70.45
N LEU A 29 4.83 -14.30 69.87
CA LEU A 29 5.25 -12.94 69.52
C LEU A 29 4.43 -11.96 70.36
N TYR A 30 5.09 -11.01 71.03
CA TYR A 30 4.43 -10.06 71.92
C TYR A 30 4.69 -8.61 71.51
N ILE A 31 3.65 -7.79 71.64
CA ILE A 31 3.64 -6.38 71.28
C ILE A 31 3.01 -5.59 72.45
N GLY A 32 3.60 -4.47 72.85
CA GLY A 32 3.04 -3.59 73.88
C GLY A 32 3.64 -3.81 75.27
N VAL A 33 2.87 -3.57 76.34
CA VAL A 33 3.36 -3.56 77.73
C VAL A 33 2.58 -4.52 78.63
N TYR A 34 3.27 -5.37 79.39
CA TYR A 34 2.65 -6.36 80.29
C TYR A 34 2.43 -5.87 81.73
N ILE A 35 3.49 -5.60 82.53
CA ILE A 35 3.35 -5.41 84.00
C ILE A 35 3.67 -3.98 84.50
N ALA A 36 4.49 -3.18 83.80
CA ALA A 36 4.66 -1.74 84.08
C ALA A 36 5.23 -0.95 82.87
N PRO A 37 5.03 0.38 82.78
CA PRO A 37 5.70 1.21 81.77
C PRO A 37 7.22 0.99 81.80
N GLY A 38 7.80 0.62 80.64
CA GLY A 38 9.20 0.20 80.53
C GLY A 38 9.41 -1.32 80.46
N ASP A 39 8.34 -2.13 80.49
CA ASP A 39 8.31 -3.56 80.15
C ASP A 39 7.74 -3.77 78.74
N ASN A 40 8.46 -3.24 77.74
CA ASN A 40 8.01 -3.13 76.37
C ASN A 40 8.42 -4.37 75.57
N TYR A 41 7.44 -4.95 74.91
CA TYR A 41 7.57 -6.06 73.98
C TYR A 41 7.42 -5.56 72.55
N ARG A 42 8.34 -5.97 71.68
CA ARG A 42 8.31 -5.63 70.25
C ARG A 42 8.55 -6.89 69.43
N THR A 43 7.70 -7.12 68.45
CA THR A 43 7.85 -8.24 67.51
C THR A 43 8.74 -7.83 66.35
N LEU A 44 9.72 -8.65 66.01
CA LEU A 44 10.54 -8.52 64.80
C LEU A 44 10.14 -9.63 63.83
N ILE A 45 9.89 -9.29 62.57
CA ILE A 45 9.47 -10.24 61.55
C ILE A 45 10.04 -9.87 60.17
N LYS A 46 10.50 -10.88 59.42
CA LYS A 46 11.10 -10.74 58.09
C LYS A 46 10.58 -11.83 57.16
N PHE A 47 10.36 -11.48 55.89
CA PHE A 47 9.90 -12.39 54.85
C PHE A 47 10.90 -12.45 53.69
N ASP A 48 11.07 -13.62 53.08
CA ASP A 48 11.77 -13.77 51.80
C ASP A 48 10.76 -13.71 50.64
N LEU A 49 10.92 -12.72 49.76
CA LEU A 49 10.05 -12.50 48.60
C LEU A 49 10.60 -13.14 47.32
N SER A 50 11.69 -13.92 47.39
CA SER A 50 12.32 -14.57 46.23
C SER A 50 11.42 -15.56 45.49
N ALA A 51 10.36 -16.04 46.16
CA ALA A 51 9.32 -16.88 45.56
C ALA A 51 8.40 -16.12 44.57
N ILE A 52 8.42 -14.79 44.59
CA ILE A 52 7.70 -13.94 43.62
C ILE A 52 8.62 -13.71 42.42
N PRO A 53 8.17 -13.95 41.17
CA PRO A 53 9.02 -13.80 39.99
C PRO A 53 9.58 -12.38 39.84
N GLN A 54 10.88 -12.26 39.55
CA GLN A 54 11.53 -10.95 39.37
C GLN A 54 10.90 -10.17 38.22
N GLY A 55 10.57 -8.90 38.46
CA GLY A 55 9.90 -8.02 37.50
C GLY A 55 8.38 -7.94 37.68
N SER A 56 7.79 -8.82 38.49
CA SER A 56 6.37 -8.76 38.84
C SER A 56 6.01 -7.46 39.56
N ILE A 57 4.82 -6.95 39.29
CA ILE A 57 4.23 -5.80 39.98
C ILE A 57 3.41 -6.35 41.14
N ILE A 58 3.88 -6.14 42.38
CA ILE A 58 3.06 -6.44 43.56
C ILE A 58 1.88 -5.46 43.55
N THR A 59 0.67 -5.99 43.72
CA THR A 59 -0.58 -5.21 43.72
C THR A 59 -1.23 -5.16 45.09
N GLU A 60 -0.92 -6.11 45.97
CA GLU A 60 -1.38 -6.16 47.36
C GLU A 60 -0.42 -7.05 48.17
N ALA A 61 -0.07 -6.64 49.39
CA ALA A 61 0.63 -7.47 50.35
C ALA A 61 0.07 -7.29 51.77
N LEU A 62 -0.57 -8.33 52.30
CA LEU A 62 -1.22 -8.34 53.61
C LEU A 62 -0.43 -9.20 54.61
N LEU A 63 0.11 -8.57 55.64
CA LEU A 63 0.68 -9.25 56.81
C LEU A 63 -0.44 -9.74 57.71
N ASN A 64 -0.52 -11.05 57.93
CA ASN A 64 -1.54 -11.68 58.76
C ASN A 64 -0.95 -12.16 60.07
N LEU A 65 -1.56 -11.75 61.19
CA LEU A 65 -1.17 -12.14 62.55
C LEU A 65 -2.37 -12.74 63.29
N TYR A 66 -2.23 -13.92 63.88
CA TYR A 66 -3.29 -14.54 64.66
C TYR A 66 -3.25 -14.06 66.11
N ILE A 67 -4.26 -13.30 66.55
CA ILE A 67 -4.27 -12.68 67.87
C ILE A 67 -4.84 -13.66 68.90
N PHE A 68 -3.98 -14.35 69.65
CA PHE A 68 -4.42 -15.27 70.71
C PHE A 68 -4.57 -14.60 72.07
N ARG A 69 -4.04 -13.38 72.24
CA ARG A 69 -4.03 -12.65 73.51
C ARG A 69 -4.17 -11.15 73.30
N LYS A 70 -5.00 -10.53 74.13
CA LYS A 70 -5.18 -9.07 74.25
C LYS A 70 -5.56 -8.77 75.69
N ASP A 71 -4.72 -8.04 76.42
CA ASP A 71 -4.86 -7.91 77.88
C ASP A 71 -5.78 -6.75 78.31
N VAL A 72 -5.99 -5.75 77.45
CA VAL A 72 -6.75 -4.54 77.77
C VAL A 72 -8.03 -4.45 76.93
N PRO A 73 -9.22 -4.19 77.49
CA PRO A 73 -10.44 -3.98 76.69
C PRO A 73 -10.38 -2.71 75.82
N GLY A 74 -10.94 -2.77 74.62
CA GLY A 74 -11.04 -1.64 73.69
C GLY A 74 -9.94 -1.59 72.61
N PRO A 75 -10.00 -0.65 71.66
CA PRO A 75 -9.09 -0.62 70.51
C PRO A 75 -7.66 -0.24 70.90
N GLU A 76 -6.67 -1.01 70.43
CA GLU A 76 -5.24 -0.76 70.61
C GLU A 76 -4.55 -0.60 69.26
N ILE A 77 -3.70 0.42 69.13
CA ILE A 77 -3.01 0.70 67.87
C ILE A 77 -1.60 0.11 67.91
N ILE A 78 -1.31 -0.78 66.96
CA ILE A 78 0.04 -1.25 66.68
C ILE A 78 0.61 -0.51 65.47
N SER A 79 1.92 -0.30 65.46
CA SER A 79 2.66 0.42 64.42
C SER A 79 3.71 -0.49 63.78
N ILE A 80 3.83 -0.42 62.46
CA ILE A 80 4.85 -1.14 61.68
C ILE A 80 6.03 -0.20 61.45
N ASN A 81 7.23 -0.62 61.80
CA ASN A 81 8.46 0.16 61.64
C ASN A 81 9.50 -0.64 60.83
N LEU A 82 10.27 0.02 59.97
CA LEU A 82 11.37 -0.61 59.24
C LEU A 82 12.60 -0.76 60.14
N ASN A 83 13.30 -1.88 60.01
CA ASN A 83 14.60 -2.08 60.66
C ASN A 83 15.72 -1.41 59.84
N GLN A 84 16.59 -0.63 60.50
CA GLN A 84 17.72 0.03 59.83
C GLN A 84 18.87 -0.93 59.48
N SER A 85 18.93 -2.09 60.13
CA SER A 85 19.86 -3.18 59.83
C SER A 85 19.16 -4.52 59.93
N ASP A 86 19.70 -5.53 59.26
CA ASP A 86 19.17 -6.90 59.34
C ASP A 86 19.24 -7.47 60.75
N PHE A 87 18.41 -8.48 61.04
CA PHE A 87 18.43 -9.23 62.31
C PHE A 87 18.39 -10.74 62.05
N ASN A 88 18.81 -11.52 63.03
CA ASN A 88 18.67 -12.97 63.01
C ASN A 88 17.91 -13.39 64.27
N GLN A 89 16.81 -14.14 64.11
CA GLN A 89 15.95 -14.51 65.24
C GLN A 89 16.70 -15.26 66.36
N ASN A 90 17.77 -15.99 66.00
CA ASN A 90 18.53 -16.83 66.93
C ASN A 90 19.60 -16.07 67.72
N THR A 91 19.80 -14.77 67.45
CA THR A 91 20.84 -13.97 68.13
C THR A 91 20.37 -12.59 68.55
N VAL A 92 19.26 -12.08 68.02
CA VAL A 92 18.74 -10.77 68.38
C VAL A 92 18.24 -10.75 69.82
N THR A 93 18.60 -9.69 70.54
CA THR A 93 18.16 -9.38 71.90
C THR A 93 17.66 -7.95 71.91
N TYR A 94 17.03 -7.50 72.99
CA TYR A 94 16.65 -6.08 73.08
C TYR A 94 17.86 -5.14 72.95
N SER A 95 19.02 -5.52 73.50
CA SER A 95 20.25 -4.71 73.47
C SER A 95 20.92 -4.67 72.10
N THR A 96 20.63 -5.64 71.23
CA THR A 96 21.24 -5.77 69.89
C THR A 96 20.22 -5.57 68.76
N ALA A 97 18.99 -5.21 69.09
CA ALA A 97 17.93 -5.00 68.12
C ALA A 97 18.26 -3.83 67.18
N PRO A 98 17.88 -3.93 65.89
CA PRO A 98 18.07 -2.85 64.95
C PRO A 98 17.32 -1.59 65.39
N ALA A 99 17.90 -0.42 65.11
CA ALA A 99 17.17 0.83 65.22
C ALA A 99 15.98 0.82 64.23
N ILE A 100 14.88 1.45 64.63
CA ILE A 100 13.63 1.44 63.85
C ILE A 100 13.36 2.79 63.20
N THR A 101 12.81 2.76 61.98
CA THR A 101 12.32 3.93 61.26
C THR A 101 10.79 3.81 61.08
N PRO A 102 9.99 4.79 61.55
CA PRO A 102 8.54 4.73 61.42
C PRO A 102 8.09 4.72 59.96
N THR A 103 7.15 3.84 59.60
CA THR A 103 6.57 3.78 58.23
C THR A 103 5.28 4.59 58.10
N GLY A 104 4.62 4.88 59.22
CA GLY A 104 3.26 5.44 59.25
C GLY A 104 2.15 4.40 59.10
N ILE A 105 2.47 3.13 58.82
CA ILE A 105 1.50 2.04 58.75
C ILE A 105 1.11 1.63 60.18
N THR A 106 -0.20 1.63 60.45
CA THR A 106 -0.77 1.24 61.74
C THR A 106 -1.94 0.30 61.55
N ALA A 107 -2.18 -0.59 62.51
CA ALA A 107 -3.39 -1.41 62.58
C ALA A 107 -4.04 -1.26 63.96
N THR A 108 -5.38 -1.30 63.99
CA THR A 108 -6.14 -1.30 65.25
C THR A 108 -6.56 -2.72 65.59
N VAL A 109 -6.16 -3.20 66.77
CA VAL A 109 -6.56 -4.49 67.34
C VAL A 109 -7.70 -4.24 68.33
N THR A 110 -8.83 -4.86 68.08
CA THR A 110 -10.07 -4.73 68.87
C THR A 110 -10.37 -6.03 69.63
N ASP A 111 -11.34 -5.98 70.53
CA ASP A 111 -11.77 -7.16 71.29
C ASP A 111 -12.36 -8.27 70.38
N ALA A 112 -12.85 -7.90 69.18
CA ALA A 112 -13.39 -8.84 68.19
C ALA A 112 -12.32 -9.63 67.44
N ASP A 113 -11.06 -9.17 67.48
CA ASP A 113 -9.94 -9.81 66.79
C ASP A 113 -9.32 -10.95 67.62
N LEU A 114 -9.78 -11.15 68.86
CA LEU A 114 -9.29 -12.22 69.72
C LEU A 114 -9.71 -13.60 69.14
N ASN A 115 -8.73 -14.48 68.97
CA ASN A 115 -8.83 -15.78 68.31
C ASN A 115 -9.12 -15.70 66.80
N SER A 116 -8.67 -14.63 66.13
CA SER A 116 -8.74 -14.51 64.68
C SER A 116 -7.47 -13.87 64.09
N PHE A 117 -7.36 -13.87 62.76
CA PHE A 117 -6.32 -13.15 62.06
C PHE A 117 -6.70 -11.69 61.88
N ILE A 118 -5.78 -10.79 62.20
CA ILE A 118 -5.78 -9.42 61.67
C ILE A 118 -4.93 -9.37 60.41
N SER A 119 -5.31 -8.53 59.45
CA SER A 119 -4.56 -8.29 58.22
C SER A 119 -4.09 -6.84 58.17
N ILE A 120 -2.80 -6.64 57.93
CA ILE A 120 -2.14 -5.33 57.90
C ILE A 120 -1.56 -5.13 56.50
N ASP A 121 -2.01 -4.10 55.81
CA ASP A 121 -1.51 -3.77 54.47
C ASP A 121 -0.09 -3.21 54.56
N ILE A 122 0.86 -3.95 53.99
CA ILE A 122 2.27 -3.55 53.85
C ILE A 122 2.71 -3.56 52.38
N THR A 123 1.76 -3.40 51.44
CA THR A 123 1.97 -3.46 49.98
C THR A 123 3.18 -2.65 49.53
N GLN A 124 3.28 -1.39 49.97
CA GLN A 124 4.39 -0.51 49.60
C GLN A 124 5.76 -1.00 50.10
N LEU A 125 5.81 -1.65 51.27
CA LEU A 125 7.04 -2.22 51.80
C LEU A 125 7.44 -3.47 51.01
N ALA A 126 6.46 -4.34 50.70
CA ALA A 126 6.67 -5.54 49.92
C ALA A 126 7.14 -5.21 48.49
N GLU A 127 6.56 -4.21 47.84
CA GLU A 127 7.02 -3.67 46.54
C GLU A 127 8.49 -3.22 46.59
N GLN A 128 8.87 -2.47 47.62
CA GLN A 128 10.25 -2.00 47.79
C GLN A 128 11.22 -3.17 48.00
N TRP A 129 10.85 -4.15 48.84
CA TRP A 129 11.66 -5.34 49.07
C TRP A 129 11.78 -6.23 47.85
N HIS A 130 10.72 -6.35 47.05
CA HIS A 130 10.76 -7.12 45.80
C HIS A 130 11.65 -6.44 44.76
N THR A 131 11.55 -5.10 44.64
CA THR A 131 12.35 -4.32 43.69
C THR A 131 13.82 -4.23 44.11
N ASN A 132 14.09 -4.16 45.41
CA ASN A 132 15.44 -4.10 45.97
C ASN A 132 15.57 -5.05 47.18
N PRO A 133 15.80 -6.35 46.95
CA PRO A 133 15.88 -7.35 48.02
C PRO A 133 16.94 -7.04 49.09
N ALA A 134 18.01 -6.32 48.73
CA ALA A 134 19.06 -5.92 49.66
C ALA A 134 18.60 -4.86 50.69
N ALA A 135 17.46 -4.19 50.47
CA ALA A 135 16.88 -3.25 51.42
C ALA A 135 15.94 -3.91 52.44
N ASN A 136 15.66 -5.21 52.29
CA ASN A 136 14.76 -5.95 53.19
C ASN A 136 15.49 -6.41 54.47
N ASN A 137 15.44 -5.55 55.49
CA ASN A 137 15.93 -5.85 56.85
C ASN A 137 14.81 -6.34 57.79
N GLY A 138 13.61 -6.61 57.25
CA GLY A 138 12.41 -6.88 58.04
C GLY A 138 11.82 -5.65 58.75
N ILE A 139 10.81 -5.91 59.57
CA ILE A 139 10.06 -4.89 60.32
C ILE A 139 10.04 -5.19 61.82
N THR A 140 9.84 -4.13 62.60
CA THR A 140 9.52 -4.19 64.04
C THR A 140 8.12 -3.66 64.28
N ILE A 141 7.27 -4.46 64.92
CA ILE A 141 5.91 -4.11 65.32
C ILE A 141 5.90 -3.65 66.77
N THR A 142 5.39 -2.45 67.02
CA THR A 142 5.33 -1.82 68.33
C THR A 142 3.91 -1.45 68.72
N GLY A 143 3.55 -1.58 69.99
CA GLY A 143 2.29 -1.10 70.55
C GLY A 143 2.49 0.16 71.42
N PRO A 144 1.45 0.61 72.15
CA PRO A 144 1.60 1.68 73.13
C PRO A 144 2.57 1.28 74.24
N GLU A 145 3.62 2.07 74.47
CA GLU A 145 4.70 1.74 75.44
C GLU A 145 4.60 2.51 76.77
N ASN A 146 3.59 3.36 76.93
CA ASN A 146 3.35 4.18 78.12
C ASN A 146 2.16 3.70 78.96
N THR A 147 1.42 2.69 78.50
CA THR A 147 0.26 2.11 79.16
C THR A 147 0.25 0.60 78.96
N TYR A 148 -0.42 -0.13 79.86
CA TYR A 148 -0.69 -1.56 79.67
C TYR A 148 -1.34 -1.81 78.31
N SER A 149 -0.79 -2.75 77.54
CA SER A 149 -1.22 -2.93 76.16
C SER A 149 -0.82 -4.25 75.49
N LEU A 150 -0.55 -5.29 76.27
CA LEU A 150 0.03 -6.51 75.73
C LEU A 150 -0.92 -7.23 74.76
N ILE A 151 -0.43 -7.42 73.53
CA ILE A 151 -1.04 -8.22 72.47
C ILE A 151 -0.11 -9.40 72.16
N GLY A 152 -0.67 -10.59 71.94
CA GLY A 152 0.07 -11.80 71.60
C GLY A 152 -0.38 -12.43 70.29
N SER A 153 0.60 -12.79 69.45
CA SER A 153 0.45 -13.60 68.24
C SER A 153 1.33 -14.85 68.30
N TYR A 154 1.03 -15.87 67.52
CA TYR A 154 1.94 -17.01 67.40
C TYR A 154 3.15 -16.68 66.53
N SER A 155 4.24 -17.42 66.74
CA SER A 155 5.42 -17.44 65.87
C SER A 155 5.46 -18.72 65.03
N THR A 156 6.42 -18.82 64.12
CA THR A 156 6.74 -20.04 63.36
C THR A 156 7.22 -21.23 64.22
N ASN A 157 7.44 -21.04 65.53
CA ASN A 157 7.76 -22.11 66.49
C ASN A 157 6.53 -22.69 67.22
N PHE A 158 5.32 -22.19 66.97
CA PHE A 158 4.12 -22.76 67.57
C PHE A 158 3.82 -24.16 67.00
N SER A 159 3.14 -25.04 67.75
CA SER A 159 2.94 -26.42 67.28
C SER A 159 1.93 -26.54 66.14
N ASP A 160 1.03 -25.56 65.99
CA ASP A 160 0.03 -25.53 64.93
C ASP A 160 0.40 -24.51 63.86
N SER A 161 0.86 -24.99 62.71
CA SER A 161 1.28 -24.15 61.59
C SER A 161 0.15 -23.38 60.91
N SER A 162 -1.11 -23.75 61.15
CA SER A 162 -2.26 -23.02 60.60
C SER A 162 -2.45 -21.63 61.23
N LEU A 163 -1.82 -21.38 62.38
CA LEU A 163 -1.90 -20.12 63.11
C LEU A 163 -0.62 -19.27 63.01
N TYR A 164 0.33 -19.69 62.15
CA TYR A 164 1.55 -18.93 61.93
C TYR A 164 1.26 -17.55 61.33
N PRO A 165 2.11 -16.56 61.61
CA PRO A 165 2.08 -15.32 60.86
C PRO A 165 2.47 -15.61 59.40
N PHE A 166 1.85 -14.93 58.45
CA PHE A 166 2.17 -15.07 57.03
C PHE A 166 1.95 -13.76 56.27
N LEU A 167 2.68 -13.59 55.18
CA LEU A 167 2.48 -12.50 54.23
C LEU A 167 1.78 -13.06 53.00
N GLN A 168 0.57 -12.57 52.73
CA GLN A 168 -0.15 -12.87 51.50
C GLN A 168 0.16 -11.79 50.47
N VAL A 169 0.75 -12.17 49.34
CA VAL A 169 1.13 -11.22 48.27
C VAL A 169 0.38 -11.55 46.98
N THR A 170 -0.40 -10.59 46.49
CA THR A 170 -1.04 -10.62 45.19
C THR A 170 -0.20 -9.80 44.21
N TYR A 171 0.21 -10.39 43.10
CA TYR A 171 1.05 -9.71 42.10
C TYR A 171 0.56 -9.95 40.68
N GLN A 172 0.92 -9.04 39.80
CA GLN A 172 0.80 -9.18 38.36
C GLN A 172 2.19 -9.47 37.80
N ASP A 173 2.34 -10.64 37.19
CA ASP A 173 3.57 -10.96 36.47
C ASP A 173 3.81 -9.90 35.37
N SER A 174 5.04 -9.41 35.23
CA SER A 174 5.44 -8.60 34.08
C SER A 174 5.54 -9.42 32.78
N CYS A 175 5.34 -10.73 32.88
CA CYS A 175 5.21 -11.65 31.78
C CYS A 175 3.81 -12.28 31.88
N ASN A 176 3.00 -12.23 30.82
CA ASN A 176 1.69 -12.91 30.79
C ASN A 176 1.89 -14.44 30.93
N CYS A 177 1.97 -14.93 32.16
CA CYS A 177 2.23 -16.32 32.50
C CYS A 177 1.13 -16.90 33.38
N THR A 178 -0.14 -16.71 32.99
CA THR A 178 -1.22 -17.62 33.38
C THR A 178 -2.22 -17.83 32.23
N SER A 179 -1.86 -18.70 31.29
CA SER A 179 -2.79 -19.71 30.79
C SER A 179 -1.99 -20.94 30.35
N ASP A 180 -2.23 -22.08 31.00
CA ASP A 180 -1.83 -23.37 30.49
C ASP A 180 -2.29 -23.52 29.02
N MET A 181 -1.36 -24.02 28.20
CA MET A 181 -1.57 -24.61 26.87
C MET A 181 -2.08 -23.64 25.78
N ILE A 182 -1.11 -23.01 25.10
CA ILE A 182 -1.20 -22.08 23.96
C ILE A 182 -1.10 -20.61 24.41
N ASN A 183 0.12 -20.06 24.36
CA ASN A 183 0.32 -18.62 24.49
C ASN A 183 0.54 -18.01 23.10
N VAL A 184 -0.38 -17.10 22.77
CA VAL A 184 -0.33 -15.98 21.81
C VAL A 184 0.14 -16.28 20.38
N VAL A 185 -0.83 -16.19 19.45
CA VAL A 185 -0.63 -15.94 18.02
C VAL A 185 0.36 -14.79 17.84
N THR A 186 1.64 -15.09 17.62
CA THR A 186 2.55 -14.08 17.05
C THR A 186 2.19 -13.99 15.57
N GLN A 187 1.35 -13.01 15.23
CA GLN A 187 1.08 -12.69 13.84
C GLN A 187 2.35 -12.10 13.24
N SER A 188 3.03 -12.87 12.40
CA SER A 188 4.17 -12.40 11.62
C SER A 188 3.70 -12.10 10.20
N GLY A 189 2.76 -11.16 10.06
CA GLY A 189 2.09 -10.86 8.79
C GLY A 189 1.16 -11.99 8.37
N ASP A 190 1.43 -12.60 7.22
CA ASP A 190 0.65 -13.68 6.59
C ASP A 190 0.72 -15.04 7.32
N TYR A 191 1.27 -15.09 8.55
CA TYR A 191 1.46 -16.32 9.31
C TYR A 191 0.97 -16.18 10.75
N THR A 192 0.27 -17.20 11.21
CA THR A 192 -0.17 -17.38 12.60
C THR A 192 0.69 -18.46 13.25
N ILE A 193 1.47 -18.07 14.27
CA ILE A 193 2.33 -19.00 15.01
C ILE A 193 1.77 -19.16 16.42
N ASN A 194 1.44 -20.39 16.81
CA ASN A 194 1.04 -20.72 18.17
C ASN A 194 2.08 -21.62 18.82
N GLU A 195 2.44 -21.32 20.05
CA GLU A 195 3.40 -22.12 20.81
C GLU A 195 2.70 -22.88 21.93
N SER A 196 3.08 -24.14 22.12
CA SER A 196 2.67 -25.01 23.22
C SER A 196 3.92 -25.64 23.85
N ASN A 197 4.10 -25.40 25.14
CA ASN A 197 5.28 -25.82 25.89
C ASN A 197 4.92 -26.81 26.98
N THR A 198 5.74 -27.85 27.14
CA THR A 198 5.68 -28.75 28.30
C THR A 198 6.81 -28.40 29.27
N LEU A 199 6.44 -27.96 30.47
CA LEU A 199 7.35 -27.61 31.55
C LEU A 199 7.39 -28.75 32.57
N LEU A 200 8.58 -29.19 32.95
CA LEU A 200 8.79 -30.14 34.05
C LEU A 200 9.89 -29.57 34.94
N LEU A 201 9.62 -29.38 36.23
CA LEU A 201 10.61 -28.91 37.22
C LEU A 201 11.38 -27.65 36.76
N ASN A 202 10.67 -26.65 36.22
CA ASN A 202 11.25 -25.39 35.70
C ASN A 202 12.28 -25.55 34.57
N GLN A 203 12.32 -26.71 33.89
CA GLN A 203 13.04 -26.90 32.64
C GLN A 203 12.05 -27.04 31.48
N ARG A 204 12.24 -26.27 30.40
CA ARG A 204 11.52 -26.47 29.13
C ARG A 204 12.00 -27.78 28.51
N ILE A 205 11.14 -28.81 28.50
CA ILE A 205 11.51 -30.12 27.95
C ILE A 205 11.15 -30.20 26.45
N LEU A 206 9.98 -29.69 26.09
CA LEU A 206 9.42 -29.77 24.74
C LEU A 206 8.83 -28.42 24.36
N GLY A 207 9.31 -27.86 23.25
CA GLY A 207 8.72 -26.70 22.60
C GLY A 207 8.03 -27.16 21.32
N THR A 208 6.72 -26.92 21.19
CA THR A 208 5.93 -27.31 20.02
C THR A 208 5.24 -26.09 19.44
N PHE A 209 5.43 -25.83 18.17
CA PHE A 209 4.84 -24.72 17.45
C PHE A 209 3.87 -25.23 16.40
N SER A 210 2.66 -24.67 16.33
CA SER A 210 1.85 -24.73 15.12
C SER A 210 2.05 -23.45 14.31
N VAL A 211 2.27 -23.61 13.02
CA VAL A 211 2.48 -22.51 12.08
C VAL A 211 1.45 -22.64 10.98
N GLU A 212 0.55 -21.69 10.91
CA GLU A 212 -0.47 -21.56 9.86
C GLU A 212 -0.07 -20.46 8.88
N ASN A 213 -0.13 -20.76 7.59
CA ASN A 213 0.03 -19.77 6.53
C ASN A 213 -1.34 -19.24 6.10
N THR A 214 -1.65 -18.00 6.45
CA THR A 214 -2.89 -17.30 6.10
C THR A 214 -2.76 -16.44 4.84
N GLY A 215 -1.57 -16.37 4.23
CA GLY A 215 -1.27 -15.62 3.01
C GLY A 215 -1.54 -16.39 1.71
N PHE A 216 -0.99 -15.89 0.61
CA PHE A 216 -1.23 -16.41 -0.75
C PHE A 216 -0.01 -17.12 -1.39
N THR A 217 1.16 -17.10 -0.75
CA THR A 217 2.41 -17.70 -1.24
C THR A 217 2.92 -18.76 -0.27
N ASN A 218 3.72 -19.73 -0.76
CA ASN A 218 4.34 -20.73 0.12
C ASN A 218 5.38 -20.08 1.06
N GLY A 219 5.48 -20.59 2.29
CA GLY A 219 6.46 -20.15 3.28
C GLY A 219 7.25 -21.29 3.87
N LEU A 220 8.40 -20.98 4.44
CA LEU A 220 9.24 -21.91 5.18
C LEU A 220 9.21 -21.52 6.67
N ALA A 221 8.74 -22.43 7.51
CA ALA A 221 8.81 -22.30 8.96
C ALA A 221 10.08 -22.97 9.45
N VAL A 222 11.01 -22.21 10.01
CA VAL A 222 12.30 -22.69 10.53
C VAL A 222 12.27 -22.65 12.05
N LEU A 223 12.32 -23.81 12.70
CA LEU A 223 12.50 -23.93 14.14
C LEU A 223 13.96 -23.65 14.49
N GLN A 224 14.19 -22.61 15.27
CA GLN A 224 15.50 -22.19 15.75
C GLN A 224 15.60 -22.37 17.26
N ILE A 225 16.78 -22.80 17.72
CA ILE A 225 17.10 -22.92 19.14
C ILE A 225 18.26 -21.99 19.50
N LEU A 226 18.20 -21.37 20.67
CA LEU A 226 19.29 -20.60 21.23
C LEU A 226 20.21 -21.53 22.01
N ASN A 227 21.45 -21.68 21.55
CA ASN A 227 22.43 -22.55 22.20
C ASN A 227 23.13 -21.86 23.39
N GLY A 228 23.95 -22.61 24.13
CA GLY A 228 24.72 -22.10 25.27
C GLY A 228 25.78 -21.03 24.95
N SER A 229 26.00 -20.72 23.67
CA SER A 229 26.85 -19.61 23.21
C SER A 229 26.04 -18.36 22.82
N ASN A 230 24.73 -18.33 23.12
CA ASN A 230 23.80 -17.26 22.73
C ASN A 230 23.71 -17.03 21.21
N ILE A 231 23.84 -18.10 20.42
CA ILE A 231 23.68 -18.08 18.96
C ILE A 231 22.42 -18.86 18.60
N TRP A 232 21.57 -18.27 17.75
CA TRP A 232 20.42 -18.95 17.15
C TRP A 232 20.90 -19.95 16.09
N VAL A 233 20.44 -21.19 16.21
CA VAL A 233 20.79 -22.28 15.30
C VAL A 233 19.51 -22.89 14.73
N ASP A 234 19.48 -23.09 13.41
CA ASP A 234 18.38 -23.79 12.73
C ASP A 234 18.40 -25.27 13.14
N GLU A 235 17.26 -25.80 13.61
CA GLU A 235 17.12 -27.21 14.00
C GLU A 235 16.32 -28.00 12.97
N LYS A 236 15.16 -27.47 12.56
CA LYS A 236 14.23 -28.11 11.62
C LYS A 236 13.53 -27.06 10.77
N SER A 237 13.05 -27.45 9.60
CA SER A 237 12.22 -26.58 8.76
C SER A 237 11.13 -27.36 8.05
N GLU A 238 9.98 -26.72 7.85
CA GLU A 238 8.84 -27.27 7.13
C GLU A 238 8.26 -26.22 6.18
N GLU A 239 7.84 -26.67 4.98
CA GLU A 239 7.09 -25.84 4.05
C GLU A 239 5.64 -25.75 4.52
N VAL A 240 5.10 -24.54 4.59
CA VAL A 240 3.72 -24.25 4.95
C VAL A 240 3.06 -23.56 3.76
N SER A 241 2.34 -24.31 2.93
CA SER A 241 1.58 -23.75 1.80
C SER A 241 0.35 -22.96 2.28
N PRO A 242 -0.21 -22.05 1.45
CA PRO A 242 -1.42 -21.29 1.78
C PRO A 242 -2.56 -22.15 2.35
N GLY A 243 -3.11 -21.74 3.49
CA GLY A 243 -4.19 -22.44 4.18
C GLY A 243 -3.77 -23.72 4.92
N GLN A 244 -2.48 -24.08 4.94
CA GLN A 244 -1.98 -25.20 5.73
C GLN A 244 -1.50 -24.75 7.11
N THR A 245 -1.63 -25.66 8.08
CA THR A 245 -0.97 -25.59 9.38
C THR A 245 0.05 -26.72 9.50
N LYS A 246 1.29 -26.40 9.87
CA LYS A 246 2.35 -27.37 10.17
C LYS A 246 2.72 -27.31 11.64
N VAL A 247 3.20 -28.44 12.18
CA VAL A 247 3.63 -28.53 13.57
C VAL A 247 5.11 -28.87 13.61
N LEU A 248 5.89 -28.07 14.32
CA LEU A 248 7.32 -28.31 14.56
C LEU A 248 7.57 -28.44 16.05
N SER A 249 8.34 -29.46 16.45
CA SER A 249 8.70 -29.68 17.85
C SER A 249 10.19 -29.90 18.03
N THR A 250 10.73 -29.40 19.14
CA THR A 250 12.10 -29.64 19.58
C THR A 250 12.14 -30.42 20.89
N THR A 251 13.10 -31.35 20.97
CA THR A 251 13.53 -32.02 22.20
C THR A 251 14.99 -31.69 22.53
N ALA A 252 15.62 -30.80 21.75
CA ALA A 252 17.02 -30.43 21.93
C ALA A 252 17.19 -29.58 23.19
N SER A 253 18.32 -29.74 23.89
CA SER A 253 18.68 -28.85 25.00
C SER A 253 19.01 -27.46 24.45
N ARG A 254 18.43 -26.42 25.05
CA ARG A 254 18.47 -25.04 24.56
C ARG A 254 18.21 -24.04 25.69
N LEU A 255 18.65 -22.81 25.51
CA LEU A 255 18.32 -21.69 26.40
C LEU A 255 16.98 -21.05 26.02
N ASP A 256 16.63 -21.06 24.74
CA ASP A 256 15.37 -20.54 24.20
C ASP A 256 15.07 -21.18 22.83
N GLU A 257 13.88 -20.95 22.30
CA GLU A 257 13.41 -21.47 21.01
C GLU A 257 12.49 -20.46 20.31
N ARG A 258 12.43 -20.50 18.98
CA ARG A 258 11.50 -19.69 18.19
C ARG A 258 11.22 -20.28 16.82
N ILE A 259 10.17 -19.80 16.16
CA ILE A 259 9.96 -19.97 14.73
C ILE A 259 10.47 -18.73 13.98
N SER A 260 11.34 -18.95 13.01
CA SER A 260 11.70 -17.98 11.98
C SER A 260 10.93 -18.29 10.71
N ILE A 261 10.15 -17.32 10.22
CA ILE A 261 9.41 -17.44 8.97
C ILE A 261 10.24 -16.87 7.82
N VAL A 262 10.26 -17.61 6.71
CA VAL A 262 10.74 -17.15 5.41
C VAL A 262 9.58 -17.20 4.44
N GLY A 263 9.05 -16.05 4.03
CA GLY A 263 7.92 -15.96 3.11
C GLY A 263 8.31 -15.38 1.75
N ILE A 264 7.67 -15.81 0.67
CA ILE A 264 7.80 -15.17 -0.65
C ILE A 264 6.87 -13.97 -0.71
N ILE A 265 7.40 -12.80 -1.07
CA ILE A 265 6.61 -11.57 -1.22
C ILE A 265 5.83 -11.61 -2.53
N ASP A 266 6.54 -11.69 -3.66
CA ASP A 266 5.95 -11.84 -4.99
C ASP A 266 6.26 -13.23 -5.59
N PRO A 267 5.24 -14.04 -5.95
CA PRO A 267 5.46 -15.37 -6.53
C PRO A 267 6.08 -15.32 -7.93
N ILE A 268 6.02 -14.16 -8.59
CA ILE A 268 6.61 -13.90 -9.89
C ILE A 268 7.28 -12.52 -9.84
N ILE A 269 8.59 -12.49 -10.05
CA ILE A 269 9.34 -11.24 -10.26
C ILE A 269 9.86 -11.18 -11.69
N SER A 270 10.10 -9.95 -12.18
CA SER A 270 10.61 -9.75 -13.53
C SER A 270 11.92 -8.97 -13.53
N GLY A 271 12.73 -9.22 -14.55
CA GLY A 271 13.97 -8.49 -14.76
C GLY A 271 14.32 -8.36 -16.23
N VAL A 272 15.36 -7.58 -16.50
CA VAL A 272 15.83 -7.28 -17.86
C VAL A 272 17.06 -8.14 -18.16
N VAL A 273 17.17 -8.63 -19.38
CA VAL A 273 18.37 -9.35 -19.83
C VAL A 273 19.62 -8.47 -19.66
N GLY A 274 20.66 -9.02 -19.05
CA GLY A 274 21.91 -8.34 -18.69
C GLY A 274 21.90 -7.65 -17.32
N SER A 275 20.79 -7.70 -16.57
CA SER A 275 20.70 -7.15 -15.22
C SER A 275 20.85 -8.22 -14.13
N THR A 276 20.93 -7.77 -12.87
CA THR A 276 20.90 -8.63 -11.68
C THR A 276 19.69 -8.30 -10.80
N LEU A 277 19.11 -9.31 -10.16
CA LEU A 277 18.08 -9.18 -9.13
C LEU A 277 18.61 -9.71 -7.80
N ASP A 278 18.10 -9.20 -6.68
CA ASP A 278 18.39 -9.73 -5.35
C ASP A 278 17.19 -10.57 -4.87
N ALA A 279 17.38 -11.89 -4.77
CA ALA A 279 16.34 -12.79 -4.28
C ALA A 279 15.89 -12.44 -2.86
N ASN A 280 16.80 -11.97 -1.99
CA ASN A 280 16.45 -11.62 -0.61
C ASN A 280 15.49 -10.43 -0.55
N GLY A 281 15.55 -9.53 -1.53
CA GLY A 281 14.60 -8.43 -1.66
C GLY A 281 13.16 -8.88 -1.92
N ASN A 282 12.97 -10.13 -2.38
CA ASN A 282 11.66 -10.75 -2.59
C ASN A 282 11.25 -11.70 -1.43
N LEU A 283 12.00 -11.70 -0.32
CA LEU A 283 11.73 -12.56 0.82
C LEU A 283 11.41 -11.75 2.07
N PHE A 284 10.39 -12.20 2.80
CA PHE A 284 10.17 -11.83 4.18
C PHE A 284 10.98 -12.76 5.08
N ASN A 285 12.09 -12.29 5.66
CA ASN A 285 12.97 -13.07 6.56
C ASN A 285 13.44 -12.24 7.77
N PRO A 286 12.53 -11.82 8.67
CA PRO A 286 12.81 -10.84 9.73
C PRO A 286 13.83 -11.33 10.78
N ASN A 287 13.95 -12.66 10.92
CA ASN A 287 14.80 -13.31 11.91
C ASN A 287 16.15 -13.75 11.32
N ASN A 288 16.43 -13.41 10.06
CA ASN A 288 17.66 -13.72 9.33
C ASN A 288 18.01 -15.21 9.37
N ALA A 289 17.02 -16.09 9.14
CA ALA A 289 17.30 -17.51 8.91
C ALA A 289 18.35 -17.64 7.79
N ALA A 290 19.30 -18.55 7.96
CA ALA A 290 20.36 -18.74 6.99
C ALA A 290 19.82 -19.51 5.78
N LEU A 291 19.86 -18.89 4.60
CA LEU A 291 19.29 -19.45 3.37
C LEU A 291 20.37 -19.83 2.36
N THR A 292 20.01 -20.76 1.49
CA THR A 292 20.75 -21.04 0.25
C THR A 292 19.79 -21.05 -0.92
N PHE A 293 20.30 -20.67 -2.09
CA PHE A 293 19.51 -20.47 -3.29
C PHE A 293 19.96 -21.41 -4.40
N SER A 294 19.01 -21.85 -5.22
CA SER A 294 19.30 -22.56 -6.47
C SER A 294 18.34 -22.12 -7.56
N SER A 295 18.77 -22.27 -8.81
CA SER A 295 17.99 -21.97 -10.00
C SER A 295 17.89 -23.22 -10.84
N ASP A 296 16.71 -23.47 -11.40
CA ASP A 296 16.48 -24.56 -12.35
C ASP A 296 17.00 -24.23 -13.77
N ASN A 297 17.37 -22.98 -14.02
CA ASN A 297 17.76 -22.51 -15.34
C ASN A 297 19.16 -21.87 -15.33
N PRO A 298 20.13 -22.40 -16.11
CA PRO A 298 21.49 -21.87 -16.18
C PRO A 298 21.58 -20.47 -16.81
N ASP A 299 20.54 -19.99 -17.49
CA ASP A 299 20.46 -18.61 -17.99
C ASP A 299 20.14 -17.60 -16.87
N PHE A 300 19.73 -18.10 -15.70
CA PHE A 300 19.40 -17.32 -14.51
C PHE A 300 20.21 -17.84 -13.32
N PRO A 301 21.55 -17.87 -13.37
CA PRO A 301 22.33 -18.37 -12.25
C PRO A 301 22.08 -17.48 -11.03
N VAL A 302 21.81 -18.14 -9.90
CA VAL A 302 21.71 -17.48 -8.59
C VAL A 302 22.93 -17.87 -7.77
N ASP A 303 23.58 -16.89 -7.16
CA ASP A 303 24.65 -17.16 -6.21
C ASP A 303 24.04 -17.79 -4.94
N PRO A 304 24.46 -19.01 -4.55
CA PRO A 304 23.79 -19.76 -3.48
C PRO A 304 23.94 -19.10 -2.11
N ASN A 305 24.89 -18.19 -1.91
CA ASN A 305 25.13 -17.56 -0.61
C ASN A 305 24.55 -16.16 -0.50
N SER A 306 24.62 -15.38 -1.59
CA SER A 306 24.16 -13.99 -1.61
C SER A 306 22.76 -13.83 -2.17
N GLY A 307 22.21 -14.82 -2.88
CA GLY A 307 20.89 -14.72 -3.51
C GLY A 307 20.85 -13.78 -4.72
N ILE A 308 22.00 -13.30 -5.21
CA ILE A 308 22.07 -12.48 -6.42
C ILE A 308 21.81 -13.35 -7.65
N ILE A 309 20.75 -13.02 -8.39
CA ILE A 309 20.34 -13.67 -9.63
C ILE A 309 20.88 -12.84 -10.78
N THR A 310 21.66 -13.44 -11.68
CA THR A 310 22.09 -12.78 -12.93
C THR A 310 21.17 -13.22 -14.07
N ILE A 311 20.70 -12.29 -14.90
CA ILE A 311 19.82 -12.61 -16.03
C ILE A 311 20.64 -12.60 -17.32
N ASN A 312 21.07 -13.76 -17.79
CA ASN A 312 21.92 -13.86 -18.98
C ASN A 312 21.12 -13.81 -20.28
N ASN A 313 19.92 -14.42 -20.30
CA ASN A 313 19.07 -14.53 -21.48
C ASN A 313 17.58 -14.32 -21.15
N SER A 314 16.76 -14.20 -22.20
CA SER A 314 15.30 -14.22 -22.05
C SER A 314 14.80 -15.60 -21.67
N GLY A 315 13.78 -15.67 -20.83
CA GLY A 315 13.18 -16.93 -20.42
C GLY A 315 12.56 -16.79 -19.03
N SER A 316 12.39 -17.93 -18.38
CA SER A 316 11.96 -18.01 -16.99
C SER A 316 12.84 -18.98 -16.21
N ALA A 317 12.94 -18.75 -14.91
CA ALA A 317 13.59 -19.65 -13.97
C ALA A 317 12.77 -19.77 -12.70
N VAL A 318 12.72 -20.96 -12.11
CA VAL A 318 12.24 -21.17 -10.76
C VAL A 318 13.42 -21.06 -9.81
N ILE A 319 13.40 -20.05 -8.96
CA ILE A 319 14.40 -19.86 -7.91
C ILE A 319 13.90 -20.56 -6.65
N THR A 320 14.62 -21.58 -6.21
CA THR A 320 14.32 -22.35 -5.00
C THR A 320 15.17 -21.85 -3.85
N VAL A 321 14.52 -21.63 -2.71
CA VAL A 321 15.09 -21.15 -1.45
C VAL A 321 14.95 -22.26 -0.41
N THR A 322 16.06 -22.68 0.18
CA THR A 322 16.10 -23.66 1.28
C THR A 322 16.88 -23.09 2.46
N THR A 323 16.75 -23.72 3.62
CA THR A 323 17.65 -23.51 4.75
C THR A 323 19.08 -23.93 4.37
N LYS A 324 20.08 -23.21 4.88
CA LYS A 324 21.49 -23.44 4.57
C LYS A 324 22.14 -24.50 5.46
N ASN A 325 21.76 -24.53 6.73
CA ASN A 325 22.48 -25.29 7.76
C ASN A 325 21.83 -26.65 8.09
N ILE A 326 20.63 -26.90 7.59
CA ILE A 326 19.84 -28.12 7.85
C ILE A 326 19.21 -28.60 6.56
N ASP A 327 18.96 -29.91 6.46
CA ASP A 327 18.17 -30.48 5.38
C ASP A 327 16.68 -30.14 5.61
N GLY A 328 15.97 -29.78 4.55
CA GLY A 328 14.58 -29.38 4.64
C GLY A 328 13.94 -29.14 3.26
N PRO A 329 12.63 -28.86 3.23
CA PRO A 329 11.93 -28.49 1.99
C PRO A 329 12.37 -27.10 1.52
N GLY A 330 12.12 -26.83 0.23
CA GLY A 330 12.35 -25.52 -0.37
C GLY A 330 11.05 -24.87 -0.81
N ILE A 331 11.01 -23.55 -0.69
CA ILE A 331 9.97 -22.71 -1.32
C ILE A 331 10.53 -22.09 -2.60
N SER A 332 9.67 -21.72 -3.54
CA SER A 332 10.14 -21.18 -4.82
C SER A 332 9.27 -20.08 -5.40
N PHE A 333 9.90 -19.17 -6.13
CA PHE A 333 9.26 -18.12 -6.91
C PHE A 333 9.81 -18.12 -8.34
N THR A 334 9.04 -17.58 -9.28
CA THR A 334 9.45 -17.51 -10.69
C THR A 334 10.11 -16.18 -11.00
N VAL A 335 11.24 -16.21 -11.69
CA VAL A 335 11.85 -15.05 -12.33
C VAL A 335 11.54 -15.10 -13.81
N ILE A 336 11.10 -13.99 -14.39
CA ILE A 336 10.82 -13.88 -15.82
C ILE A 336 11.67 -12.76 -16.39
N ALA A 337 12.40 -13.05 -17.47
CA ALA A 337 13.08 -12.03 -18.25
C ALA A 337 12.61 -12.05 -19.70
N ILE A 338 12.15 -10.90 -20.16
CA ILE A 338 11.75 -10.71 -21.55
C ILE A 338 12.90 -9.99 -22.25
N GLY A 339 13.61 -10.72 -23.11
CA GLY A 339 14.73 -10.19 -23.87
C GLY A 339 14.30 -9.51 -25.15
N SER A 340 15.31 -9.06 -25.90
CA SER A 340 15.07 -8.39 -27.18
C SER A 340 14.41 -9.33 -28.19
N ASN A 341 13.41 -8.84 -28.92
CA ASN A 341 12.64 -9.59 -29.92
C ASN A 341 11.98 -10.86 -29.35
N SER A 342 11.67 -10.88 -28.05
CA SER A 342 10.95 -11.95 -27.37
C SER A 342 9.53 -11.51 -27.02
N VAL A 343 8.59 -12.45 -27.00
CA VAL A 343 7.20 -12.20 -26.62
C VAL A 343 6.79 -13.23 -25.58
N TYR A 344 6.12 -12.79 -24.52
CA TYR A 344 5.72 -13.65 -23.42
C TYR A 344 4.24 -13.50 -23.13
N ASN A 345 3.47 -14.57 -23.27
CA ASN A 345 2.11 -14.62 -22.75
C ASN A 345 2.21 -14.92 -21.25
N GLN A 346 2.04 -13.88 -20.44
CA GLN A 346 2.17 -13.93 -19.00
C GLN A 346 1.08 -14.79 -18.35
N THR A 347 -0.12 -14.77 -18.90
CA THR A 347 -1.25 -15.56 -18.38
C THR A 347 -1.03 -17.06 -18.60
N GLN A 348 -0.42 -17.43 -19.73
CA GLN A 348 -0.14 -18.84 -20.07
C GLN A 348 1.29 -19.29 -19.74
N SER A 349 2.11 -18.42 -19.16
CA SER A 349 3.53 -18.67 -18.87
C SER A 349 4.33 -19.26 -20.06
N THR A 350 4.09 -18.72 -21.26
CA THR A 350 4.66 -19.27 -22.51
C THR A 350 5.34 -18.18 -23.34
N PHE A 351 6.52 -18.51 -23.87
CA PHE A 351 7.30 -17.64 -24.76
C PHE A 351 7.03 -17.91 -26.24
N TYR A 352 7.11 -16.85 -27.04
CA TYR A 352 6.95 -16.85 -28.49
C TYR A 352 8.02 -15.97 -29.14
N THR A 353 8.28 -16.23 -30.43
CA THR A 353 9.25 -15.45 -31.21
C THR A 353 8.63 -14.28 -31.97
N THR A 354 7.30 -14.25 -32.10
CA THR A 354 6.58 -13.13 -32.74
C THR A 354 5.32 -12.76 -31.97
N ILE A 355 4.87 -11.52 -32.13
CA ILE A 355 3.66 -11.01 -31.48
C ILE A 355 2.43 -11.76 -32.01
N GLN A 356 2.38 -12.02 -33.33
CA GLN A 356 1.25 -12.75 -33.90
C GLN A 356 1.13 -14.19 -33.38
N GLN A 357 2.26 -14.89 -33.16
CA GLN A 357 2.22 -16.24 -32.58
C GLN A 357 1.61 -16.24 -31.18
N ALA A 358 2.02 -15.28 -30.34
CA ALA A 358 1.46 -15.13 -28.99
C ALA A 358 -0.04 -14.82 -29.04
N ILE A 359 -0.48 -13.93 -29.94
CA ILE A 359 -1.90 -13.59 -30.10
C ILE A 359 -2.71 -14.78 -30.59
N ASN A 360 -2.18 -15.58 -31.52
CA ASN A 360 -2.87 -16.76 -32.04
C ASN A 360 -3.12 -17.81 -30.96
N ALA A 361 -2.20 -17.95 -30.01
CA ALA A 361 -2.32 -18.87 -28.88
C ALA A 361 -3.10 -18.29 -27.69
N ALA A 362 -3.28 -16.97 -27.65
CA ALA A 362 -3.92 -16.28 -26.53
C ALA A 362 -5.41 -16.60 -26.41
N ASN A 363 -5.87 -16.75 -25.16
CA ASN A 363 -7.27 -16.73 -24.81
C ASN A 363 -7.75 -15.29 -24.58
N PRO A 364 -9.05 -15.00 -24.71
CA PRO A 364 -9.59 -13.69 -24.33
C PRO A 364 -9.26 -13.37 -22.87
N GLY A 365 -8.65 -12.21 -22.62
CA GLY A 365 -8.21 -11.74 -21.32
C GLY A 365 -6.72 -11.91 -21.04
N ASP A 366 -5.98 -12.63 -21.89
CA ASP A 366 -4.54 -12.85 -21.69
C ASP A 366 -3.73 -11.55 -21.75
N VAL A 367 -2.63 -11.54 -21.00
CA VAL A 367 -1.63 -10.48 -20.98
C VAL A 367 -0.40 -10.92 -21.77
N ILE A 368 -0.12 -10.21 -22.86
CA ILE A 368 1.02 -10.43 -23.74
C ILE A 368 2.03 -9.31 -23.51
N GLN A 369 3.18 -9.67 -22.97
CA GLN A 369 4.32 -8.80 -22.76
C GLN A 369 5.28 -8.92 -23.96
N VAL A 370 5.69 -7.79 -24.52
CA VAL A 370 6.56 -7.72 -25.70
C VAL A 370 7.85 -7.04 -25.32
N GLY A 371 8.97 -7.74 -25.51
CA GLY A 371 10.30 -7.21 -25.23
C GLY A 371 10.69 -6.04 -26.14
N PRO A 372 11.81 -5.37 -25.85
CA PRO A 372 12.35 -4.36 -26.73
C PRO A 372 12.80 -4.98 -28.05
N GLY A 373 12.84 -4.20 -29.13
CA GLY A 373 13.32 -4.69 -30.42
C GLY A 373 12.40 -4.39 -31.57
N ASN A 374 12.83 -4.83 -32.75
CA ASN A 374 12.16 -4.54 -34.01
C ASN A 374 11.45 -5.80 -34.51
N TYR A 375 10.12 -5.73 -34.56
CA TYR A 375 9.22 -6.79 -34.98
C TYR A 375 8.71 -6.48 -36.40
N PRO A 376 9.29 -7.08 -37.46
CA PRO A 376 8.92 -6.82 -38.85
C PRO A 376 7.67 -7.63 -39.26
N GLU A 377 6.57 -7.46 -38.54
CA GLU A 377 5.34 -8.22 -38.74
C GLU A 377 4.10 -7.31 -38.85
N ASN A 378 3.07 -7.83 -39.51
CA ASN A 378 1.71 -7.28 -39.45
C ASN A 378 0.96 -8.06 -38.37
N VAL A 379 0.41 -7.35 -37.39
CA VAL A 379 -0.30 -7.95 -36.25
C VAL A 379 -1.80 -7.84 -36.46
N THR A 380 -2.54 -8.89 -36.20
CA THR A 380 -4.01 -8.91 -36.15
C THR A 380 -4.47 -9.34 -34.77
N ILE A 381 -5.23 -8.46 -34.12
CA ILE A 381 -5.89 -8.68 -32.84
C ILE A 381 -7.38 -8.86 -33.09
N ASP A 382 -7.88 -10.05 -32.84
CA ASP A 382 -9.26 -10.50 -33.09
C ASP A 382 -9.98 -10.95 -31.81
N ARG A 383 -9.37 -10.73 -30.65
CA ARG A 383 -9.92 -11.01 -29.33
C ARG A 383 -9.43 -10.00 -28.29
N ARG A 384 -10.15 -9.89 -27.17
CA ARG A 384 -9.77 -9.05 -26.03
C ARG A 384 -8.47 -9.57 -25.40
N ILE A 385 -7.40 -8.77 -25.42
CA ILE A 385 -6.12 -9.06 -24.74
C ILE A 385 -5.56 -7.77 -24.13
N THR A 386 -4.50 -7.89 -23.34
CA THR A 386 -3.59 -6.77 -23.06
C THR A 386 -2.30 -7.02 -23.82
N LEU A 387 -1.95 -6.14 -24.77
CA LEU A 387 -0.68 -6.16 -25.48
C LEU A 387 0.21 -5.03 -24.95
N ASN A 388 1.18 -5.39 -24.11
CA ASN A 388 2.05 -4.45 -23.43
C ASN A 388 3.48 -4.55 -23.98
N GLY A 389 3.98 -3.46 -24.58
CA GLY A 389 5.38 -3.38 -24.97
C GLY A 389 6.30 -2.92 -23.84
N SER A 390 7.57 -2.82 -24.17
CA SER A 390 8.66 -2.37 -23.27
C SER A 390 8.93 -0.86 -23.34
N GLY A 391 8.16 -0.12 -24.14
CA GLY A 391 8.26 1.32 -24.34
C GLY A 391 7.99 1.74 -25.79
N SER A 392 7.48 2.96 -25.96
CA SER A 392 7.14 3.55 -27.27
C SER A 392 8.27 4.35 -27.93
N GLY A 393 9.42 4.45 -27.28
CA GLY A 393 10.63 5.11 -27.77
C GLY A 393 11.53 4.18 -28.61
N ALA A 394 12.65 4.72 -29.11
CA ALA A 394 13.55 4.00 -30.03
C ALA A 394 14.20 2.72 -29.44
N GLY A 395 14.33 2.63 -28.12
CA GLY A 395 14.87 1.45 -27.43
C GLY A 395 13.81 0.46 -26.94
N GLY A 396 12.53 0.74 -27.18
CA GLY A 396 11.42 -0.11 -26.73
C GLY A 396 10.93 -1.07 -27.82
N THR A 397 9.66 -1.41 -27.75
CA THR A 397 9.01 -2.35 -28.69
C THR A 397 8.61 -1.62 -29.96
N ARG A 398 9.12 -2.04 -31.12
CA ARG A 398 8.87 -1.41 -32.42
C ARG A 398 8.31 -2.41 -33.43
N ILE A 399 7.03 -2.25 -33.77
CA ILE A 399 6.38 -2.96 -34.88
C ILE A 399 6.62 -2.17 -36.17
N ASN A 400 7.29 -2.78 -37.13
CA ASN A 400 7.74 -2.13 -38.36
C ASN A 400 7.55 -3.06 -39.56
N PRO A 401 6.30 -3.25 -40.02
CA PRO A 401 6.01 -4.15 -41.13
C PRO A 401 6.67 -3.65 -42.42
N ALA A 402 6.98 -4.56 -43.34
CA ALA A 402 7.53 -4.19 -44.65
C ALA A 402 6.50 -3.42 -45.53
N ALA A 403 5.22 -3.75 -45.39
CA ALA A 403 4.09 -3.08 -46.05
C ALA A 403 2.78 -3.37 -45.28
N GLY A 404 1.70 -2.67 -45.62
CA GLY A 404 0.37 -2.93 -45.04
C GLY A 404 0.17 -2.31 -43.66
N VAL A 405 -0.86 -2.78 -42.94
CA VAL A 405 -1.24 -2.23 -41.62
C VAL A 405 -0.35 -2.81 -40.52
N GLY A 406 0.17 -1.98 -39.61
CA GLY A 406 0.98 -2.44 -38.49
C GLY A 406 0.18 -3.31 -37.52
N ILE A 407 -0.88 -2.77 -36.93
CA ILE A 407 -1.83 -3.54 -36.10
C ILE A 407 -3.24 -3.40 -36.66
N SER A 408 -3.87 -4.53 -36.97
CA SER A 408 -5.27 -4.63 -37.36
C SER A 408 -6.10 -5.10 -36.18
N ILE A 409 -7.16 -4.36 -35.83
CA ILE A 409 -8.07 -4.70 -34.73
C ILE A 409 -9.42 -5.10 -35.32
N SER A 410 -9.73 -6.39 -35.32
CA SER A 410 -11.02 -6.91 -35.81
C SER A 410 -12.03 -7.16 -34.70
N ASN A 411 -11.60 -7.11 -33.44
CA ASN A 411 -12.48 -7.22 -32.26
C ASN A 411 -11.92 -6.39 -31.10
N GLY A 412 -12.81 -5.87 -30.26
CA GLY A 412 -12.47 -4.97 -29.16
C GLY A 412 -12.60 -5.61 -27.77
N GLY A 413 -12.77 -4.78 -26.75
CA GLY A 413 -13.19 -5.19 -25.42
C GLY A 413 -14.70 -5.46 -25.33
N LEU A 414 -15.16 -5.87 -24.14
CA LEU A 414 -16.57 -6.21 -23.89
C LEU A 414 -17.35 -5.06 -23.23
N ASN A 415 -16.67 -4.30 -22.35
CA ASN A 415 -17.23 -3.22 -21.56
C ASN A 415 -16.09 -2.34 -21.01
N THR A 416 -16.42 -1.35 -20.17
CA THR A 416 -15.46 -0.39 -19.60
C THR A 416 -14.41 -1.01 -18.67
N SER A 417 -14.71 -2.16 -18.05
CA SER A 417 -13.79 -2.90 -17.17
C SER A 417 -12.97 -3.97 -17.89
N GLU A 418 -13.44 -4.43 -19.05
CA GLU A 418 -12.84 -5.51 -19.83
C GLU A 418 -12.46 -5.01 -21.24
N ARG A 419 -11.49 -4.10 -21.29
CA ARG A 419 -11.03 -3.43 -22.52
C ARG A 419 -10.02 -4.27 -23.28
N LEU A 420 -9.92 -4.06 -24.59
CA LEU A 420 -8.68 -4.36 -25.34
C LEU A 420 -7.67 -3.26 -25.00
N VAL A 421 -6.50 -3.63 -24.49
CA VAL A 421 -5.45 -2.67 -24.12
C VAL A 421 -4.23 -2.88 -25.00
N ILE A 422 -3.72 -1.79 -25.58
CA ILE A 422 -2.42 -1.76 -26.25
C ILE A 422 -1.61 -0.64 -25.59
N SER A 423 -0.43 -0.98 -25.08
CA SER A 423 0.42 -0.03 -24.36
C SER A 423 1.90 -0.16 -24.70
N ASP A 424 2.62 0.94 -24.47
CA ASP A 424 4.08 0.98 -24.40
C ASP A 424 4.79 0.40 -25.64
N LEU A 425 4.32 0.75 -26.83
CA LEU A 425 4.93 0.31 -28.08
C LEU A 425 4.88 1.37 -29.18
N GLN A 426 5.74 1.20 -30.18
CA GLN A 426 5.78 1.99 -31.40
C GLN A 426 5.30 1.15 -32.59
N VAL A 427 4.51 1.77 -33.47
CA VAL A 427 4.25 1.29 -34.83
C VAL A 427 4.71 2.34 -35.83
N THR A 428 5.48 1.94 -36.83
CA THR A 428 6.06 2.87 -37.80
C THR A 428 6.33 2.22 -39.15
N GLY A 429 6.46 3.03 -40.21
CA GLY A 429 6.69 2.56 -41.58
C GLY A 429 5.49 1.84 -42.23
N ALA A 430 4.41 1.62 -41.48
CA ALA A 430 3.23 0.93 -41.98
C ALA A 430 2.40 1.82 -42.90
N THR A 431 1.52 1.23 -43.71
CA THR A 431 0.48 1.97 -44.44
C THR A 431 -0.43 2.68 -43.46
N GLN A 432 -0.94 1.97 -42.45
CA GLN A 432 -1.63 2.53 -41.29
C GLN A 432 -0.91 2.03 -40.05
N GLY A 433 -0.69 2.87 -39.05
CA GLY A 433 -0.12 2.42 -37.77
C GLY A 433 -1.03 1.37 -37.12
N ILE A 434 -2.23 1.80 -36.73
CA ILE A 434 -3.31 0.90 -36.27
C ILE A 434 -4.53 1.13 -37.15
N SER A 435 -5.18 0.05 -37.57
CA SER A 435 -6.49 0.12 -38.23
C SER A 435 -7.50 -0.79 -37.56
N THR A 436 -8.67 -0.26 -37.20
CA THR A 436 -9.82 -1.14 -36.93
C THR A 436 -10.34 -1.71 -38.24
N ILE A 437 -10.80 -2.96 -38.23
CA ILE A 437 -11.24 -3.69 -39.42
C ILE A 437 -12.44 -4.60 -39.16
N GLY A 438 -13.07 -5.10 -40.22
CA GLY A 438 -14.05 -6.18 -40.15
C GLY A 438 -15.46 -5.73 -39.73
N SER A 439 -16.31 -6.71 -39.43
CA SER A 439 -17.75 -6.54 -39.15
C SER A 439 -18.12 -6.61 -37.67
N ASN A 440 -17.16 -6.83 -36.76
CA ASN A 440 -17.46 -7.09 -35.34
C ASN A 440 -17.51 -5.82 -34.48
N GLN A 441 -17.59 -4.63 -35.09
CA GLN A 441 -17.76 -3.35 -34.37
C GLN A 441 -16.75 -3.14 -33.23
N PRO A 442 -15.43 -3.25 -33.48
CA PRO A 442 -14.40 -3.20 -32.45
C PRO A 442 -14.55 -1.93 -31.59
N SER A 443 -14.78 -2.13 -30.29
CA SER A 443 -15.16 -1.11 -29.30
C SER A 443 -14.41 -1.35 -27.97
N PHE A 444 -14.49 -0.44 -27.00
CA PHE A 444 -13.82 -0.57 -25.70
C PHE A 444 -12.30 -0.81 -25.82
N ILE A 445 -11.62 0.10 -26.53
CA ILE A 445 -10.18 0.02 -26.83
C ILE A 445 -9.44 1.08 -26.00
N THR A 446 -8.32 0.71 -25.39
CA THR A 446 -7.37 1.64 -24.76
C THR A 446 -6.04 1.60 -25.48
N LEU A 447 -5.56 2.77 -25.89
CA LEU A 447 -4.19 3.02 -26.35
C LEU A 447 -3.49 3.89 -25.31
N SER A 448 -2.49 3.35 -24.63
CA SER A 448 -1.76 4.04 -23.56
C SER A 448 -0.28 4.10 -23.85
N ASN A 449 0.31 5.29 -23.93
CA ASN A 449 1.71 5.47 -24.32
C ASN A 449 2.06 4.72 -25.62
N VAL A 450 1.22 4.83 -26.64
CA VAL A 450 1.43 4.21 -27.95
C VAL A 450 1.94 5.25 -28.95
N ALA A 451 2.98 4.93 -29.70
CA ALA A 451 3.54 5.82 -30.72
C ALA A 451 3.25 5.30 -32.14
N LEU A 452 2.42 6.01 -32.91
CA LEU A 452 2.11 5.71 -34.31
C LEU A 452 2.79 6.75 -35.20
N LEU A 453 4.03 6.44 -35.61
CA LEU A 453 4.96 7.42 -36.18
C LEU A 453 5.34 7.11 -37.61
N ASN A 454 5.46 8.13 -38.47
CA ASN A 454 5.99 7.99 -39.83
C ASN A 454 5.28 6.90 -40.67
N ASN A 455 3.96 6.74 -40.50
CA ASN A 455 3.19 5.82 -41.33
C ASN A 455 2.82 6.48 -42.67
N LEU A 456 2.76 5.69 -43.73
CA LEU A 456 2.60 6.14 -45.11
C LEU A 456 1.24 6.77 -45.38
N ASN A 457 0.23 6.51 -44.55
CA ASN A 457 -1.05 7.20 -44.57
C ASN A 457 -1.40 7.74 -43.18
N ASN A 458 -2.00 6.93 -42.30
CA ASN A 458 -2.53 7.42 -41.03
C ASN A 458 -1.89 6.73 -39.83
N GLY A 459 -1.87 7.41 -38.69
CA GLY A 459 -1.53 6.83 -37.39
C GLY A 459 -2.61 5.82 -37.00
N PHE A 460 -3.75 6.31 -36.51
CA PHE A 460 -4.93 5.51 -36.19
C PHE A 460 -6.03 5.70 -37.24
N ASN A 461 -6.49 4.60 -37.84
CA ASN A 461 -7.48 4.61 -38.91
C ASN A 461 -8.70 3.74 -38.58
N ILE A 462 -9.90 4.32 -38.72
CA ILE A 462 -11.13 3.54 -38.68
C ILE A 462 -11.41 2.92 -40.06
N ASN A 463 -11.53 1.60 -40.15
CA ASN A 463 -11.84 0.86 -41.38
C ASN A 463 -12.73 -0.37 -41.14
N ILE A 464 -13.77 -0.16 -40.33
CA ILE A 464 -14.83 -1.15 -40.09
C ILE A 464 -15.79 -1.26 -41.28
N SER A 465 -16.57 -2.34 -41.32
CA SER A 465 -17.53 -2.58 -42.41
C SER A 465 -18.62 -1.49 -42.46
N PRO A 466 -18.95 -0.93 -43.64
CA PRO A 466 -20.08 -0.03 -43.79
C PRO A 466 -21.43 -0.65 -43.42
N ALA A 467 -21.57 -1.98 -43.46
CA ALA A 467 -22.76 -2.70 -43.00
C ALA A 467 -22.87 -2.77 -41.48
N PHE A 468 -21.75 -2.59 -40.77
CA PHE A 468 -21.66 -2.58 -39.31
C PHE A 468 -20.81 -1.39 -38.85
N PRO A 469 -21.26 -0.15 -39.10
CA PRO A 469 -20.40 1.04 -39.07
C PRO A 469 -20.14 1.56 -37.65
N VAL A 470 -20.45 0.81 -36.60
CA VAL A 470 -20.39 1.30 -35.22
C VAL A 470 -19.03 0.97 -34.60
N MET A 471 -18.43 1.98 -33.96
CA MET A 471 -17.35 1.79 -33.00
C MET A 471 -17.62 2.69 -31.79
N ASN A 472 -17.53 2.10 -30.60
CA ASN A 472 -17.83 2.79 -29.37
C ASN A 472 -16.66 2.70 -28.38
N ASP A 473 -16.46 3.76 -27.60
CA ASP A 473 -15.58 3.75 -26.44
C ASP A 473 -14.09 3.51 -26.80
N LEU A 474 -13.42 4.59 -27.18
CA LEU A 474 -11.98 4.62 -27.45
C LEU A 474 -11.29 5.57 -26.48
N ILE A 475 -10.26 5.07 -25.80
CA ILE A 475 -9.40 5.86 -24.92
C ILE A 475 -8.01 5.92 -25.54
N VAL A 476 -7.49 7.13 -25.73
CA VAL A 476 -6.11 7.40 -26.15
C VAL A 476 -5.47 8.29 -25.10
N THR A 477 -4.44 7.80 -24.41
CA THR A 477 -3.75 8.55 -23.35
C THR A 477 -2.24 8.48 -23.51
N GLY A 478 -1.56 9.60 -23.26
CA GLY A 478 -0.09 9.68 -23.31
C GLY A 478 0.52 9.28 -24.65
N SER A 479 -0.25 9.28 -25.74
CA SER A 479 0.13 8.63 -27.00
C SER A 479 0.59 9.64 -28.06
N ASN A 480 1.32 9.16 -29.07
CA ASN A 480 1.94 10.01 -30.09
C ASN A 480 1.66 9.53 -31.51
N PHE A 481 0.71 10.15 -32.21
CA PHE A 481 0.32 9.82 -33.59
C PHE A 481 0.83 10.89 -34.57
N SER A 482 2.14 11.11 -34.56
CA SER A 482 2.80 12.20 -35.30
C SER A 482 3.50 11.74 -36.58
N ASN A 483 3.74 12.70 -37.48
CA ASN A 483 4.51 12.54 -38.72
C ASN A 483 3.95 11.47 -39.68
N ASN A 484 2.65 11.19 -39.63
CA ASN A 484 1.99 10.32 -40.60
C ASN A 484 1.59 11.15 -41.83
N ALA A 485 1.71 10.57 -43.02
CA ALA A 485 1.61 11.35 -44.26
C ALA A 485 0.25 12.04 -44.45
N ILE A 486 -0.84 11.44 -43.97
CA ILE A 486 -2.21 11.96 -44.10
C ILE A 486 -2.74 12.45 -42.76
N ALA A 487 -2.98 11.56 -41.79
CA ALA A 487 -3.55 11.97 -40.52
C ALA A 487 -3.05 11.22 -39.29
N GLY A 488 -3.01 11.88 -38.14
CA GLY A 488 -2.78 11.20 -36.87
C GLY A 488 -3.95 10.30 -36.49
N PHE A 489 -5.19 10.79 -36.67
CA PHE A 489 -6.43 10.05 -36.45
C PHE A 489 -7.41 10.26 -37.61
N ARG A 490 -7.96 9.18 -38.17
CA ARG A 490 -8.89 9.24 -39.31
C ARG A 490 -10.20 8.49 -39.08
N VAL A 491 -11.32 9.17 -39.34
CA VAL A 491 -12.67 8.59 -39.42
C VAL A 491 -13.19 8.67 -40.86
N PRO A 492 -13.61 7.56 -41.51
CA PRO A 492 -14.12 7.55 -42.87
C PRO A 492 -15.56 8.08 -42.96
N THR A 493 -16.05 8.24 -44.19
CA THR A 493 -17.32 8.90 -44.54
C THR A 493 -18.59 8.22 -44.02
N TYR A 494 -18.51 7.02 -43.45
CA TYR A 494 -19.64 6.21 -43.04
C TYR A 494 -19.60 5.74 -41.58
N ALA A 495 -18.46 5.86 -40.90
CA ALA A 495 -18.30 5.29 -39.57
C ALA A 495 -19.06 6.11 -38.52
N GLN A 496 -19.78 5.41 -37.66
CA GLN A 496 -20.51 5.92 -36.51
C GLN A 496 -19.68 5.67 -35.27
N VAL A 497 -18.88 6.66 -34.88
CA VAL A 497 -17.93 6.57 -33.78
C VAL A 497 -18.42 7.41 -32.61
N SER A 498 -18.51 6.81 -31.43
CA SER A 498 -18.95 7.49 -30.22
C SER A 498 -18.08 7.21 -29.00
N ASN A 499 -18.15 8.11 -28.01
CA ASN A 499 -17.47 7.98 -26.72
C ASN A 499 -15.94 7.90 -26.88
N VAL A 500 -15.35 8.92 -27.51
CA VAL A 500 -13.89 8.99 -27.71
C VAL A 500 -13.27 9.94 -26.70
N THR A 501 -12.30 9.45 -25.93
CA THR A 501 -11.48 10.25 -25.02
C THR A 501 -10.03 10.25 -25.51
N ILE A 502 -9.48 11.44 -25.76
CA ILE A 502 -8.07 11.66 -26.09
C ILE A 502 -7.50 12.61 -25.05
N GLN A 503 -6.43 12.19 -24.38
CA GLN A 503 -5.81 12.97 -23.30
C GLN A 503 -4.28 12.92 -23.37
N ASN A 504 -3.62 14.04 -23.06
CA ASN A 504 -2.17 14.12 -22.92
C ASN A 504 -1.41 13.54 -24.13
N SER A 505 -1.93 13.74 -25.35
CA SER A 505 -1.46 13.05 -26.56
C SER A 505 -0.99 14.03 -27.63
N MET A 506 -0.23 13.53 -28.61
CA MET A 506 0.39 14.32 -29.67
C MET A 506 -0.03 13.84 -31.06
N PHE A 507 -0.43 14.76 -31.92
CA PHE A 507 -0.85 14.51 -33.31
C PHE A 507 -0.16 15.54 -34.21
N ASN A 508 1.17 15.60 -34.13
CA ASN A 508 1.97 16.67 -34.71
C ASN A 508 2.53 16.27 -36.10
N GLY A 509 2.84 17.24 -36.96
CA GLY A 509 3.59 16.99 -38.19
C GLY A 509 2.88 16.10 -39.24
N ASN A 510 1.57 15.90 -39.12
CA ASN A 510 0.78 15.19 -40.12
C ASN A 510 0.26 16.16 -41.21
N THR A 511 -0.41 15.67 -42.26
CA THR A 511 -1.20 16.59 -43.10
C THR A 511 -2.39 17.16 -42.34
N ASN A 512 -3.11 16.30 -41.60
CA ASN A 512 -4.13 16.69 -40.65
C ASN A 512 -3.88 16.01 -39.29
N GLY A 513 -3.93 16.72 -38.17
CA GLY A 513 -3.79 16.04 -36.87
C GLY A 513 -4.94 15.04 -36.64
N ILE A 514 -6.18 15.53 -36.79
CA ILE A 514 -7.40 14.71 -36.86
C ILE A 514 -8.15 15.01 -38.17
N LEU A 515 -8.66 13.96 -38.79
CA LEU A 515 -9.43 13.99 -40.03
C LEU A 515 -10.72 13.17 -39.90
N VAL A 516 -11.85 13.85 -39.73
CA VAL A 516 -13.17 13.21 -39.70
C VAL A 516 -13.96 13.61 -40.96
N PHE A 517 -14.24 12.64 -41.81
CA PHE A 517 -15.04 12.84 -43.01
C PHE A 517 -16.55 12.80 -42.72
N SER A 518 -17.33 13.43 -43.60
CA SER A 518 -18.79 13.41 -43.61
C SER A 518 -19.34 12.39 -44.60
N GLY A 519 -20.65 12.28 -44.69
CA GLY A 519 -21.39 11.29 -45.47
C GLY A 519 -22.53 10.78 -44.60
N THR A 520 -22.46 9.53 -44.16
CA THR A 520 -23.29 9.02 -43.06
C THR A 520 -22.50 8.89 -41.75
N ALA A 521 -21.30 9.46 -41.69
CA ALA A 521 -20.44 9.42 -40.51
C ALA A 521 -21.07 10.18 -39.31
N ILE A 522 -20.89 9.61 -38.13
CA ILE A 522 -21.25 10.22 -36.85
C ILE A 522 -19.98 10.25 -35.99
N PHE A 523 -19.70 11.38 -35.35
CA PHE A 523 -18.62 11.51 -34.38
C PHE A 523 -19.16 12.21 -33.14
N ASN A 524 -19.61 11.42 -32.16
CA ASN A 524 -20.49 11.89 -31.08
C ASN A 524 -19.94 11.58 -29.69
N ASN A 525 -20.12 12.51 -28.74
CA ASN A 525 -19.61 12.40 -27.37
C ASN A 525 -18.08 12.27 -27.36
N ILE A 526 -17.42 13.39 -27.67
CA ILE A 526 -15.98 13.45 -27.91
C ILE A 526 -15.33 14.34 -26.86
N ASN A 527 -14.31 13.84 -26.18
CA ASN A 527 -13.52 14.60 -25.23
C ASN A 527 -12.04 14.56 -25.64
N ILE A 528 -11.50 15.69 -26.05
CA ILE A 528 -10.08 15.83 -26.41
C ILE A 528 -9.48 16.91 -25.52
N ASN A 529 -8.57 16.52 -24.64
CA ASN A 529 -7.97 17.46 -23.70
C ASN A 529 -6.46 17.35 -23.55
N ASN A 530 -5.84 18.47 -23.18
CA ASN A 530 -4.42 18.57 -22.87
C ASN A 530 -3.51 17.96 -23.96
N SER A 531 -3.92 18.06 -25.22
CA SER A 531 -3.27 17.39 -26.35
C SER A 531 -2.72 18.39 -27.36
N GLN A 532 -1.80 17.93 -28.22
CA GLN A 532 -1.08 18.77 -29.18
C GLN A 532 -1.39 18.39 -30.64
N PHE A 533 -1.60 19.40 -31.48
CA PHE A 533 -1.87 19.24 -32.92
C PHE A 533 -1.03 20.24 -33.71
N ASN A 534 0.27 20.24 -33.46
CA ASN A 534 1.24 21.22 -33.95
C ASN A 534 1.82 20.83 -35.31
N ASN A 535 2.24 21.82 -36.10
CA ASN A 535 2.98 21.61 -37.34
C ASN A 535 2.25 20.74 -38.38
N ASN A 536 0.91 20.69 -38.33
CA ASN A 536 0.14 19.93 -39.32
C ASN A 536 -0.05 20.77 -40.59
N THR A 537 0.25 20.23 -41.77
CA THR A 537 0.40 21.07 -42.97
C THR A 537 -0.92 21.68 -43.46
N SER A 538 -2.04 20.94 -43.42
CA SER A 538 -3.37 21.42 -43.87
C SER A 538 -4.27 21.88 -42.74
N LYS A 539 -4.47 21.04 -41.71
CA LYS A 539 -5.32 21.34 -40.54
C LYS A 539 -4.77 20.73 -39.27
N GLY A 540 -4.82 21.43 -38.15
CA GLY A 540 -4.56 20.80 -36.84
C GLY A 540 -5.67 19.80 -36.51
N MET A 541 -6.92 20.25 -36.52
CA MET A 541 -8.10 19.41 -36.34
C MET A 541 -9.13 19.71 -37.43
N TYR A 542 -9.56 18.70 -38.18
CA TYR A 542 -10.56 18.84 -39.24
C TYR A 542 -11.74 17.90 -39.03
N TYR A 543 -12.93 18.49 -38.92
CA TYR A 543 -14.17 17.77 -38.70
C TYR A 543 -15.22 18.14 -39.72
N GLU A 544 -15.72 17.13 -40.44
CA GLU A 544 -16.94 17.27 -41.25
C GLU A 544 -18.18 16.67 -40.56
N ALA A 545 -17.98 15.93 -39.48
CA ALA A 545 -19.00 15.44 -38.54
C ALA A 545 -18.44 15.59 -37.13
N LEU A 546 -19.19 16.22 -36.21
CA LEU A 546 -18.83 16.38 -34.81
C LEU A 546 -20.07 16.77 -34.00
N ASN A 547 -20.37 16.04 -32.94
CA ASN A 547 -21.53 16.28 -32.08
C ASN A 547 -21.17 16.04 -30.61
N ASN A 548 -21.72 16.85 -29.69
CA ASN A 548 -21.46 16.70 -28.25
C ASN A 548 -19.96 16.59 -27.94
N ALA A 549 -19.21 17.65 -28.23
CA ALA A 549 -17.76 17.63 -28.20
C ALA A 549 -17.18 18.67 -27.24
N PHE A 550 -16.16 18.26 -26.50
CA PHE A 550 -15.35 19.10 -25.62
C PHE A 550 -13.89 19.03 -26.08
N LEU A 551 -13.41 20.11 -26.67
CA LEU A 551 -12.02 20.31 -27.06
C LEU A 551 -11.39 21.27 -26.06
N THR A 552 -10.64 20.76 -25.09
CA THR A 552 -10.24 21.53 -23.90
C THR A 552 -8.72 21.60 -23.70
N ASN A 553 -8.14 22.77 -23.44
CA ASN A 553 -6.71 22.93 -23.12
C ASN A 553 -5.76 22.33 -24.17
N ASN A 554 -6.16 22.30 -25.45
CA ASN A 554 -5.30 21.76 -26.49
C ASN A 554 -4.38 22.85 -27.06
N THR A 555 -3.20 22.44 -27.52
CA THR A 555 -2.24 23.32 -28.19
C THR A 555 -2.20 23.01 -29.69
N ILE A 556 -2.46 24.02 -30.51
CA ILE A 556 -2.46 23.95 -31.95
C ILE A 556 -1.59 25.10 -32.44
N ASN A 557 -0.31 24.82 -32.63
CA ASN A 557 0.67 25.80 -33.07
C ASN A 557 1.19 25.46 -34.46
N ASN A 558 1.29 26.47 -35.31
CA ASN A 558 1.88 26.34 -36.66
C ASN A 558 1.20 25.26 -37.51
N SER A 559 -0.13 25.15 -37.44
CA SER A 559 -0.93 24.20 -38.22
C SER A 559 -1.78 24.89 -39.28
N GLY A 560 -2.01 24.23 -40.41
CA GLY A 560 -2.56 24.89 -41.60
C GLY A 560 -1.56 25.89 -42.17
N THR A 561 -0.38 25.40 -42.51
CA THR A 561 0.71 26.17 -43.13
C THR A 561 0.70 26.10 -44.65
N ASN A 562 -0.13 25.24 -45.23
CA ASN A 562 -0.26 25.08 -46.67
C ASN A 562 -1.70 24.72 -47.08
N GLY A 563 -2.09 25.16 -48.27
CA GLY A 563 -3.34 24.79 -48.93
C GLY A 563 -4.50 25.75 -48.67
N SER A 564 -5.48 25.70 -49.57
CA SER A 564 -6.70 26.52 -49.45
C SER A 564 -7.47 26.20 -48.18
N PHE A 565 -8.10 27.23 -47.61
CA PHE A 565 -8.86 27.16 -46.37
C PHE A 565 -8.02 26.63 -45.19
N ALA A 566 -6.70 26.81 -45.20
CA ALA A 566 -5.79 26.42 -44.12
C ALA A 566 -6.33 26.86 -42.73
N ALA A 567 -6.23 25.99 -41.72
CA ALA A 567 -6.68 26.36 -40.38
C ALA A 567 -5.98 25.58 -39.26
N GLY A 568 -5.97 26.15 -38.05
CA GLY A 568 -5.64 25.39 -36.85
C GLY A 568 -6.74 24.38 -36.53
N ILE A 569 -7.95 24.88 -36.30
CA ILE A 569 -9.17 24.08 -36.10
C ILE A 569 -10.17 24.43 -37.22
N ASP A 570 -10.70 23.43 -37.90
CA ASP A 570 -11.79 23.60 -38.88
C ASP A 570 -12.93 22.63 -38.60
N ILE A 571 -14.01 23.19 -38.06
CA ILE A 571 -15.31 22.53 -37.88
C ILE A 571 -16.14 22.90 -39.13
N ASN A 572 -16.16 21.98 -40.10
CA ASN A 572 -16.77 22.11 -41.43
C ASN A 572 -17.94 21.14 -41.60
N LEU A 573 -18.98 21.27 -40.78
CA LEU A 573 -19.99 20.21 -40.63
C LEU A 573 -20.90 20.07 -41.85
N LYS A 574 -21.11 18.83 -42.30
CA LYS A 574 -21.87 18.48 -43.51
C LYS A 574 -22.73 17.24 -43.28
N ASN A 575 -23.84 17.14 -43.99
CA ASN A 575 -24.68 15.93 -44.07
C ASN A 575 -25.20 15.43 -42.71
N GLY A 576 -25.65 16.36 -41.85
CA GLY A 576 -26.17 16.00 -40.53
C GLY A 576 -26.65 17.19 -39.71
N ASN A 577 -27.25 16.89 -38.57
CA ASN A 577 -27.61 17.89 -37.56
C ASN A 577 -26.70 17.72 -36.36
N TYR A 578 -26.00 18.80 -36.02
CA TYR A 578 -24.97 18.78 -35.00
C TYR A 578 -25.24 19.84 -33.94
N GLN A 579 -24.80 19.57 -32.72
CA GLN A 579 -24.97 20.44 -31.58
C GLN A 579 -23.87 20.28 -30.54
N ASN A 580 -23.83 21.23 -29.59
CA ASN A 580 -23.05 21.14 -28.36
C ASN A 580 -21.56 20.91 -28.66
N VAL A 581 -20.95 21.88 -29.36
CA VAL A 581 -19.52 21.86 -29.69
C VAL A 581 -18.80 22.95 -28.89
N ASN A 582 -17.90 22.52 -28.02
CA ASN A 582 -17.24 23.35 -27.03
C ASN A 582 -15.74 23.40 -27.27
N LEU A 583 -15.21 24.60 -27.50
CA LEU A 583 -13.77 24.87 -27.59
C LEU A 583 -13.39 25.67 -26.35
N ILE A 584 -12.73 25.01 -25.39
CA ILE A 584 -12.47 25.57 -24.06
C ILE A 584 -10.97 25.72 -23.85
N ASN A 585 -10.48 26.93 -23.56
CA ASN A 585 -9.09 27.20 -23.17
C ASN A 585 -8.03 26.64 -24.15
N ASN A 586 -8.34 26.54 -25.44
CA ASN A 586 -7.38 26.09 -26.43
C ASN A 586 -6.38 27.21 -26.78
N THR A 587 -5.14 26.83 -27.07
CA THR A 587 -4.10 27.74 -27.56
C THR A 587 -3.87 27.46 -29.04
N VAL A 588 -4.45 28.30 -29.90
CA VAL A 588 -4.36 28.21 -31.35
C VAL A 588 -3.54 29.38 -31.89
N THR A 589 -2.29 29.12 -32.26
CA THR A 589 -1.33 30.17 -32.60
C THR A 589 -0.60 29.86 -33.90
N ASN A 590 -0.20 30.90 -34.61
CA ASN A 590 0.56 30.79 -35.87
C ASN A 590 -0.11 29.86 -36.91
N SER A 591 -1.43 29.72 -36.84
CA SER A 591 -2.18 28.69 -37.56
C SER A 591 -3.11 29.28 -38.61
N GLY A 592 -3.34 28.53 -39.70
CA GLY A 592 -4.13 28.98 -40.85
C GLY A 592 -3.37 29.86 -41.84
N ASN A 593 -2.07 30.08 -41.64
CA ASN A 593 -1.24 30.94 -42.50
C ASN A 593 -1.00 30.40 -43.91
N GLY A 594 -1.41 29.16 -44.22
CA GLY A 594 -1.33 28.58 -45.55
C GLY A 594 -2.29 29.18 -46.59
N ASP A 595 -3.28 29.95 -46.15
CA ASP A 595 -4.22 30.67 -47.02
C ASP A 595 -4.37 32.12 -46.52
N PRO A 596 -3.81 33.13 -47.20
CA PRO A 596 -3.86 34.51 -46.74
C PRO A 596 -5.27 35.12 -46.82
N VAL A 597 -6.20 34.51 -47.56
CA VAL A 597 -7.57 35.02 -47.75
C VAL A 597 -8.56 34.30 -46.85
N ASN A 598 -8.53 32.96 -46.85
CA ASN A 598 -9.49 32.14 -46.12
C ASN A 598 -8.88 31.43 -44.91
N GLY A 599 -7.62 31.69 -44.59
CA GLY A 599 -6.95 31.12 -43.42
C GLY A 599 -7.52 31.60 -42.10
N ALA A 600 -7.55 30.74 -41.09
CA ALA A 600 -7.90 31.16 -39.73
C ALA A 600 -7.25 30.28 -38.64
N ALA A 601 -7.07 30.81 -37.44
CA ALA A 601 -6.74 29.99 -36.29
C ALA A 601 -7.89 29.00 -36.03
N ALA A 602 -9.14 29.45 -35.97
CA ALA A 602 -10.32 28.58 -35.92
C ALA A 602 -11.41 28.97 -36.94
N VAL A 603 -12.01 27.97 -37.58
CA VAL A 603 -13.19 28.11 -38.44
C VAL A 603 -14.31 27.21 -37.91
N ILE A 604 -15.51 27.77 -37.74
CA ILE A 604 -16.68 27.04 -37.23
C ILE A 604 -17.88 27.30 -38.13
N LYS A 605 -18.43 26.22 -38.70
CA LYS A 605 -19.52 26.31 -39.67
C LYS A 605 -20.34 25.02 -39.77
N GLY A 606 -21.65 25.20 -39.94
CA GLY A 606 -22.52 24.19 -40.56
C GLY A 606 -22.81 24.62 -42.00
N ARG A 607 -22.53 23.76 -42.98
CA ARG A 607 -22.71 24.10 -44.40
C ARG A 607 -24.19 24.12 -44.77
N ASN A 608 -24.64 25.12 -45.51
CA ASN A 608 -26.01 25.12 -46.07
C ASN A 608 -26.06 25.66 -47.50
N ASP A 609 -24.93 25.61 -48.21
CA ASP A 609 -24.68 26.31 -49.46
C ASP A 609 -24.71 25.41 -50.70
N GLY A 610 -25.25 24.18 -50.60
CA GLY A 610 -25.31 23.26 -51.73
C GLY A 610 -25.87 21.86 -51.42
N THR A 611 -25.20 20.82 -51.92
CA THR A 611 -25.62 19.41 -51.81
C THR A 611 -25.22 18.73 -50.51
N ASN A 612 -24.27 19.29 -49.76
CA ASN A 612 -23.70 18.71 -48.54
C ASN A 612 -24.09 19.52 -47.29
N ASN A 613 -25.39 19.68 -47.05
CA ASN A 613 -25.87 20.58 -45.99
C ASN A 613 -25.76 19.93 -44.60
N GLY A 614 -25.21 20.65 -43.63
CA GLY A 614 -25.18 20.32 -42.22
C GLY A 614 -25.54 21.51 -41.34
N THR A 615 -26.25 21.25 -40.24
CA THR A 615 -26.62 22.28 -39.25
C THR A 615 -25.69 22.23 -38.05
N LEU A 616 -25.53 23.37 -37.37
CA LEU A 616 -24.78 23.42 -36.12
C LEU A 616 -25.46 24.42 -35.18
N THR A 617 -25.85 23.98 -33.99
CA THR A 617 -26.37 24.85 -32.92
C THR A 617 -25.62 24.61 -31.62
N ASP A 618 -25.76 25.50 -30.64
CA ASP A 618 -25.15 25.35 -29.32
C ASP A 618 -23.62 25.21 -29.40
N VAL A 619 -22.97 26.32 -29.72
CA VAL A 619 -21.51 26.39 -29.85
C VAL A 619 -20.95 27.33 -28.81
N THR A 620 -19.99 26.84 -28.03
CA THR A 620 -19.27 27.65 -27.06
C THR A 620 -17.80 27.71 -27.39
N VAL A 621 -17.27 28.91 -27.58
CA VAL A 621 -15.82 29.18 -27.51
C VAL A 621 -15.58 29.94 -26.22
N SER A 622 -14.88 29.32 -25.26
CA SER A 622 -14.66 29.89 -23.92
C SER A 622 -13.17 29.90 -23.57
N GLY A 623 -12.63 31.08 -23.30
CA GLY A 623 -11.22 31.24 -22.95
C GLY A 623 -10.27 30.94 -24.11
N GLY A 624 -9.00 30.71 -23.77
CA GLY A 624 -7.96 30.34 -24.72
C GLY A 624 -7.32 31.53 -25.46
N THR A 625 -6.39 31.21 -26.36
CA THR A 625 -5.64 32.19 -27.16
C THR A 625 -5.74 31.86 -28.64
N TYR A 626 -6.12 32.84 -29.46
CA TYR A 626 -6.25 32.73 -30.91
C TYR A 626 -5.44 33.85 -31.57
N SER A 627 -4.26 33.51 -32.11
CA SER A 627 -3.31 34.55 -32.54
C SER A 627 -2.43 34.22 -33.74
N ASN A 628 -1.87 35.29 -34.33
CA ASN A 628 -0.95 35.25 -35.47
C ASN A 628 -1.54 34.49 -36.68
N ALA A 629 -2.78 34.80 -37.03
CA ALA A 629 -3.50 34.20 -38.14
C ALA A 629 -4.14 35.28 -39.04
N PRO A 630 -4.49 34.96 -40.30
CA PRO A 630 -5.27 35.89 -41.14
C PRO A 630 -6.60 36.27 -40.46
N VAL A 631 -7.27 35.27 -39.87
CA VAL A 631 -8.43 35.46 -38.99
C VAL A 631 -8.23 34.69 -37.69
N GLY A 632 -8.54 35.29 -36.54
CA GLY A 632 -8.51 34.61 -35.23
C GLY A 632 -9.57 33.52 -35.16
N ILE A 633 -10.85 33.92 -35.15
CA ILE A 633 -11.98 32.98 -35.17
C ILE A 633 -12.98 33.42 -36.24
N ARG A 634 -13.33 32.51 -37.16
CA ARG A 634 -14.33 32.73 -38.19
C ARG A 634 -15.55 31.84 -38.03
N PHE A 635 -16.74 32.44 -38.13
CA PHE A 635 -18.02 31.75 -38.24
C PHE A 635 -18.53 31.82 -39.68
N GLY A 636 -18.84 30.66 -40.26
CA GLY A 636 -19.32 30.54 -41.65
C GLY A 636 -18.22 30.50 -42.72
N GLU A 637 -18.65 30.48 -43.98
CA GLU A 637 -17.80 30.43 -45.17
C GLU A 637 -17.78 31.78 -45.89
N THR A 638 -16.58 32.20 -46.32
CA THR A 638 -16.39 33.43 -47.09
C THR A 638 -17.26 33.42 -48.35
N GLY A 639 -18.06 34.47 -48.54
CA GLY A 639 -18.91 34.62 -49.72
C GLY A 639 -20.13 33.71 -49.76
N ARG A 640 -20.46 33.02 -48.65
CA ARG A 640 -21.67 32.20 -48.52
C ARG A 640 -22.56 32.76 -47.42
N ASN A 641 -23.87 32.74 -47.65
CA ASN A 641 -24.87 33.20 -46.68
C ASN A 641 -25.26 32.06 -45.73
N ASN A 642 -24.30 31.53 -44.95
CA ASN A 642 -24.60 30.41 -44.06
C ASN A 642 -25.57 30.82 -42.94
N SER A 643 -26.50 29.94 -42.56
CA SER A 643 -27.43 30.16 -41.44
C SER A 643 -26.95 29.53 -40.13
N TYR A 644 -25.74 28.96 -40.12
CA TYR A 644 -25.17 28.24 -38.99
C TYR A 644 -23.70 28.63 -38.79
N PRO A 645 -23.20 28.65 -37.55
CA PRO A 645 -23.85 28.11 -36.35
C PRO A 645 -24.87 29.06 -35.68
N THR A 646 -25.90 28.49 -35.04
CA THR A 646 -26.86 29.19 -34.17
C THR A 646 -26.51 28.98 -32.69
N ASP A 647 -27.12 29.76 -31.80
CA ASP A 647 -26.90 29.68 -30.33
C ASP A 647 -25.40 29.63 -29.98
N THR A 648 -24.65 30.57 -30.54
CA THR A 648 -23.18 30.59 -30.47
C THR A 648 -22.68 31.72 -29.60
N ILE A 649 -21.78 31.39 -28.67
CA ILE A 649 -21.16 32.34 -27.74
C ILE A 649 -19.63 32.24 -27.84
N VAL A 650 -18.97 33.40 -27.93
CA VAL A 650 -17.52 33.53 -27.77
C VAL A 650 -17.23 34.38 -26.54
N THR A 651 -16.60 33.81 -25.51
CA THR A 651 -16.35 34.53 -24.26
C THR A 651 -14.98 34.29 -23.66
N GLY A 652 -14.41 35.30 -23.01
CA GLY A 652 -13.16 35.18 -22.25
C GLY A 652 -11.90 34.88 -23.07
N ALA A 653 -11.97 34.90 -24.41
CA ALA A 653 -10.85 34.53 -25.27
C ALA A 653 -9.85 35.69 -25.43
N THR A 654 -8.56 35.36 -25.52
CA THR A 654 -7.51 36.30 -25.94
C THR A 654 -7.30 36.18 -27.45
N ILE A 655 -7.60 37.25 -28.19
CA ILE A 655 -7.57 37.29 -29.65
C ILE A 655 -6.57 38.34 -30.09
N ALA A 656 -5.40 37.89 -30.57
CA ALA A 656 -4.25 38.77 -30.70
C ALA A 656 -3.53 38.66 -32.05
N ASN A 657 -3.01 39.78 -32.56
CA ASN A 657 -2.12 39.85 -33.72
C ASN A 657 -2.70 39.17 -34.98
N ASN A 658 -4.01 39.25 -35.20
CA ASN A 658 -4.66 38.70 -36.39
C ASN A 658 -4.94 39.80 -37.41
N GLY A 659 -5.13 39.42 -38.68
CA GLY A 659 -5.70 40.35 -39.67
C GLY A 659 -7.10 40.80 -39.24
N ILE A 660 -7.96 39.84 -38.93
CA ILE A 660 -9.27 40.04 -38.29
C ILE A 660 -9.34 39.19 -37.02
N GLY A 661 -9.77 39.77 -35.90
CA GLY A 661 -9.93 39.05 -34.63
C GLY A 661 -11.09 38.05 -34.68
N LEU A 662 -12.32 38.57 -34.61
CA LEU A 662 -13.56 37.81 -34.81
C LEU A 662 -14.19 38.17 -36.16
N GLN A 663 -14.54 37.15 -36.93
CA GLN A 663 -15.25 37.32 -38.19
C GLN A 663 -16.52 36.48 -38.22
N ASN A 664 -17.67 37.12 -38.44
CA ASN A 664 -18.92 36.45 -38.71
C ASN A 664 -19.36 36.73 -40.14
N VAL A 665 -19.40 35.69 -40.98
CA VAL A 665 -19.91 35.76 -42.36
C VAL A 665 -21.21 34.98 -42.53
N THR A 666 -21.86 34.63 -41.43
CA THR A 666 -23.20 34.00 -41.43
C THR A 666 -24.31 35.05 -41.50
N THR A 667 -25.54 34.60 -41.72
CA THR A 667 -26.77 35.43 -41.67
C THR A 667 -27.32 35.60 -40.26
N VAL A 668 -26.76 34.90 -39.27
CA VAL A 668 -27.19 34.91 -37.87
C VAL A 668 -26.25 35.77 -37.02
N VAL A 669 -26.75 36.24 -35.88
CA VAL A 669 -25.96 37.04 -34.95
C VAL A 669 -25.26 36.13 -33.94
N ILE A 670 -23.96 36.33 -33.76
CA ILE A 670 -23.15 35.59 -32.79
C ILE A 670 -23.00 36.43 -31.53
N THR A 671 -23.15 35.83 -30.36
CA THR A 671 -22.96 36.55 -29.09
C THR A 671 -21.48 36.54 -28.70
N GLN A 672 -20.95 37.69 -28.26
CA GLN A 672 -19.60 37.74 -27.72
C GLN A 672 -19.54 38.55 -26.42
N SER A 673 -18.67 38.17 -25.48
CA SER A 673 -18.51 38.89 -24.22
C SER A 673 -17.12 38.69 -23.61
N ASN A 674 -16.61 39.66 -22.85
CA ASN A 674 -15.38 39.51 -22.06
C ASN A 674 -14.14 39.03 -22.85
N ASN A 675 -14.08 39.26 -24.16
CA ASN A 675 -12.92 38.91 -24.99
C ASN A 675 -11.85 40.00 -24.93
N THR A 676 -10.59 39.61 -24.90
CA THR A 676 -9.44 40.52 -24.91
C THR A 676 -8.86 40.60 -26.33
N PHE A 677 -8.89 41.79 -26.93
CA PHE A 677 -8.37 42.03 -28.27
C PHE A 677 -7.04 42.78 -28.22
N ILE A 678 -6.00 42.26 -28.88
CA ILE A 678 -4.65 42.84 -28.84
C ILE A 678 -4.10 42.93 -30.26
N ASN A 679 -3.78 44.12 -30.77
CA ASN A 679 -3.09 44.33 -32.05
C ASN A 679 -3.69 43.59 -33.27
N ASN A 680 -5.01 43.41 -33.34
CA ASN A 680 -5.63 42.92 -34.57
C ASN A 680 -5.79 44.07 -35.57
N GLY A 681 -5.74 43.78 -36.87
CA GLY A 681 -6.04 44.76 -37.91
C GLY A 681 -7.48 45.27 -37.80
N VAL A 682 -8.42 44.34 -37.59
CA VAL A 682 -9.81 44.61 -37.23
C VAL A 682 -10.19 43.70 -36.07
N ASN A 683 -10.72 44.24 -34.97
CA ASN A 683 -11.10 43.40 -33.82
C ASN A 683 -12.32 42.51 -34.12
N ILE A 684 -13.38 43.08 -34.68
CA ILE A 684 -14.64 42.38 -34.96
C ILE A 684 -15.16 42.81 -36.34
N ALA A 685 -15.55 41.85 -37.17
CA ALA A 685 -16.16 42.06 -38.48
C ALA A 685 -17.38 41.16 -38.68
N GLY A 686 -18.54 41.73 -39.02
CA GLY A 686 -19.81 41.00 -39.18
C GLY A 686 -20.78 41.23 -38.01
N SER A 687 -21.89 40.49 -38.01
CA SER A 687 -22.98 40.70 -37.04
C SER A 687 -22.69 39.99 -35.70
N PHE A 688 -22.38 40.78 -34.66
CA PHE A 688 -22.21 40.29 -33.29
C PHE A 688 -23.09 41.09 -32.32
N ASN A 689 -23.54 40.43 -31.24
CA ASN A 689 -24.14 41.05 -30.07
C ASN A 689 -23.12 41.18 -28.94
#